data_AF-A0A814ELE9-F1
#
_entry.id   AF-A0A814ELE9-F1
#
_cell.length_a   1.000
_cell.length_b   1.000
_cell.length_c   1.000
_cell.angle_alpha   90.00
_cell.angle_beta   90.00
_cell.angle_gamma   90.00
#
_symmetry.space_group_name_H-M   'P 1'
#
loop_
_entity.id
_entity.type
_entity.pdbx_description
1 polymer ?
#
loop_
_entity_poly.entity_id
_entity_poly.type
_entity_poly.pdbx_seq_one_letter_code
_entity_poly.pdbx_strand_id
1 'polypeptide(L)'
;MSNNSQILNALSKFTKQNYDRIKSECLGQKKLFVDDLFLPNDRSLFLKGNKLKGVVWKRPHEICKEPKLVTDGAQSRDVNQGQLGNCWFVAALSVLASEKKIWNKVIPDYESQEINTKNYAGIFKFRFWHFGKWIEVVVDDLLPTLNNRLIFTHSSSKNEFWSSLVEKAYAKLNGCYEHLDGGNLAEALQDFTGGICESIQIDSRDYTNQEKLDNLFEIMKKAFERTSLMACAINIKSKWEIEQKLSCGLVKGHAYGITKIQQMAIKGNSFFSFLTAKEKLQMIRLKNPWGAEEWLGAWSDNSPEWKKVPKSEREKMGLNFDNDGEFWMEFSDFLRYFNEVSICRTINTSLMTIRKTWYESEVFGNWLRPDRAGGCINFRDTFCNNPQYLFDLENDSDKPDEILVNLDQLGQRYLGKDNLTIGFFIMRVEDNRKYRLHRPKPKTTSSTYINTRSVFLRTKLLTGRYVIVPSTFDPNIEGKFLLRIYTDNSINFRELKKECPMPFFKSCNPFAKYASCVTSLLVKSASNLSNPNSNGTLDTYVILKCEGKEVSSRVVKDSLFPEWNVSGIFYRYNQRKPIEIQVWIRNAFKDDLYGSVVLDAKPNNKHVLLECSISGTPHAKGLIKMELQSMTNITAFSFKKYFAESCISFYCINSCGASNDGINRGYKLILANNRDESIYRPTIPASFWPTKFSNAKSNDFIYLPCNQNSKTDELCVFGALDIAKGSPPDYYSTWLAINERGSIGNLLFYMQPSSHIIERQNRGIIIGSYLRNSSWESVDNFMDYLTYVKSDFKPFNYVQLEMSKINGKYSIYYVNNNNSKTYKKLNSNERDMFIFGLSNSDSDEPFNKVLKGKEEFKNIIENYGKYLNKQKMVDEIIKLLMNKNQNYPDTTLKSYLNQADDQDLKGISQVSADYGNYWKNAHSRTSTLILIDHDDNVEYFEYNMTKFDQESSKWEMNSFSFKLKPIYKNKSSSNRFSIFILLVSFFKIFIL
;
A
#
# COMPACT_ATOMS: atom_id res chain seq x y z
N MET A 1 1.43 -27.29 18.14
CA MET A 1 0.39 -26.98 17.13
C MET A 1 0.81 -27.62 15.81
N SER A 2 0.48 -28.90 15.60
CA SER A 2 1.03 -29.75 14.53
C SER A 2 0.01 -30.24 13.49
N ASN A 3 -1.18 -29.62 13.42
CA ASN A 3 -2.21 -29.99 12.44
C ASN A 3 -2.43 -28.97 11.31
N ASN A 4 -1.72 -27.82 11.32
CA ASN A 4 -1.86 -26.79 10.27
C ASN A 4 -0.81 -26.86 9.16
N SER A 5 0.29 -27.62 9.31
CA SER A 5 1.31 -27.74 8.25
C SER A 5 0.90 -28.69 7.12
N GLN A 6 -0.02 -29.63 7.36
CA GLN A 6 -0.53 -30.54 6.32
C GLN A 6 -1.61 -29.93 5.42
N ILE A 7 -2.16 -28.76 5.78
CA ILE A 7 -3.16 -28.04 4.97
C ILE A 7 -2.49 -27.05 3.99
N LEU A 8 -1.19 -26.77 4.16
CA LEU A 8 -0.43 -25.79 3.37
C LEU A 8 0.11 -26.30 2.01
N ASN A 9 -0.14 -27.57 1.66
CA ASN A 9 0.16 -28.12 0.33
C ASN A 9 -1.09 -28.39 -0.52
N ALA A 10 -2.25 -27.80 -0.18
CA ALA A 10 -3.43 -27.89 -1.03
C ALA A 10 -3.18 -27.15 -2.35
N LEU A 11 -2.86 -27.90 -3.39
CA LEU A 11 -2.74 -27.43 -4.77
C LEU A 11 -4.01 -26.61 -5.12
N SER A 12 -3.84 -25.32 -5.35
CA SER A 12 -4.96 -24.44 -5.70
C SER A 12 -5.19 -24.51 -7.20
N LYS A 13 -6.41 -24.85 -7.62
CA LYS A 13 -6.77 -24.86 -9.05
C LYS A 13 -7.08 -23.45 -9.52
N PHE A 14 -6.35 -22.94 -10.51
CA PHE A 14 -6.63 -21.63 -11.09
C PHE A 14 -8.05 -21.62 -11.64
N THR A 15 -8.86 -20.64 -11.21
CA THR A 15 -10.26 -20.49 -11.65
C THR A 15 -11.14 -21.76 -11.48
N LYS A 16 -10.74 -22.68 -10.60
CA LYS A 16 -11.41 -23.99 -10.34
C LYS A 16 -11.46 -24.94 -11.55
N GLN A 17 -10.71 -24.69 -12.64
CA GLN A 17 -10.59 -25.66 -13.73
C GLN A 17 -9.87 -26.94 -13.23
N ASN A 18 -10.39 -28.11 -13.58
CA ASN A 18 -9.85 -29.41 -13.16
C ASN A 18 -9.36 -30.16 -14.39
N TYR A 19 -8.03 -30.32 -14.50
CA TYR A 19 -7.38 -30.97 -15.64
C TYR A 19 -7.97 -32.35 -15.95
N ASP A 20 -8.00 -33.26 -14.97
CA ASP A 20 -8.42 -34.64 -15.19
C ASP A 20 -9.88 -34.71 -15.63
N ARG A 21 -10.75 -33.93 -14.99
CA ARG A 21 -12.18 -33.86 -15.36
C ARG A 21 -12.37 -33.35 -16.78
N ILE A 22 -11.73 -32.22 -17.13
CA ILE A 22 -11.87 -31.61 -18.46
C ILE A 22 -11.29 -32.53 -19.54
N LYS A 23 -10.15 -33.17 -19.27
CA LYS A 23 -9.55 -34.17 -20.18
C LYS A 23 -10.50 -35.34 -20.41
N SER A 24 -11.05 -35.94 -19.35
CA SER A 24 -12.02 -37.03 -19.47
C SER A 24 -13.28 -36.63 -20.24
N GLU A 25 -13.83 -35.44 -20.00
CA GLU A 25 -14.99 -34.91 -20.74
C GLU A 25 -14.66 -34.71 -22.23
N CYS A 26 -13.50 -34.15 -22.56
CA CYS A 26 -13.06 -33.94 -23.94
C CYS A 26 -12.84 -35.26 -24.69
N LEU A 27 -12.18 -36.24 -24.04
CA LEU A 27 -11.99 -37.58 -24.60
C LEU A 27 -13.33 -38.29 -24.82
N GLY A 28 -14.24 -38.23 -23.85
CA GLY A 28 -15.58 -38.83 -23.96
C GLY A 28 -16.43 -38.22 -25.08
N GLN A 29 -16.28 -36.91 -25.33
CA GLN A 29 -16.97 -36.19 -26.41
C GLN A 29 -16.20 -36.20 -27.74
N LYS A 30 -15.01 -36.81 -27.82
CA LYS A 30 -14.11 -36.81 -28.98
C LYS A 30 -13.83 -35.40 -29.53
N LYS A 31 -13.66 -34.43 -28.63
CA LYS A 31 -13.35 -33.02 -28.96
C LYS A 31 -12.03 -32.60 -28.36
N LEU A 32 -11.37 -31.63 -28.97
CA LEU A 32 -10.20 -30.98 -28.37
C LEU A 32 -10.64 -29.86 -27.43
N PHE A 33 -9.92 -29.72 -26.32
CA PHE A 33 -10.17 -28.65 -25.35
C PHE A 33 -9.88 -27.29 -26.00
N VAL A 34 -10.78 -26.34 -25.74
CA VAL A 34 -10.62 -24.92 -26.03
C VAL A 34 -10.88 -24.20 -24.73
N ASP A 35 -9.91 -23.40 -24.30
CA ASP A 35 -9.90 -22.73 -23.01
C ASP A 35 -10.81 -21.50 -23.05
N ASP A 36 -11.96 -21.63 -22.40
CA ASP A 36 -12.98 -20.59 -22.29
C ASP A 36 -12.55 -19.39 -21.43
N LEU A 37 -11.50 -19.57 -20.61
CA LEU A 37 -10.94 -18.52 -19.76
C LEU A 37 -9.71 -17.83 -20.36
N PHE A 38 -9.16 -18.36 -21.45
CA PHE A 38 -8.01 -17.79 -22.17
C PHE A 38 -8.16 -18.04 -23.67
N LEU A 39 -9.17 -17.41 -24.24
CA LEU A 39 -9.60 -17.64 -25.62
C LEU A 39 -8.49 -17.33 -26.64
N PRO A 40 -8.46 -18.04 -27.79
CA PRO A 40 -7.49 -17.81 -28.86
C PRO A 40 -7.83 -16.54 -29.68
N ASN A 41 -7.78 -15.37 -29.04
CA ASN A 41 -8.08 -14.08 -29.65
C ASN A 41 -7.20 -12.96 -29.09
N ASP A 42 -7.37 -11.74 -29.62
CA ASP A 42 -6.55 -10.59 -29.28
C ASP A 42 -6.56 -10.22 -27.80
N ARG A 43 -7.60 -10.57 -27.02
CA ARG A 43 -7.65 -10.27 -25.57
C ARG A 43 -6.61 -11.08 -24.77
N SER A 44 -6.27 -12.27 -25.24
CA SER A 44 -5.23 -13.11 -24.64
C SER A 44 -3.83 -12.64 -25.04
N LEU A 45 -3.71 -11.83 -26.09
CA LEU A 45 -2.43 -11.29 -26.57
C LEU A 45 -2.14 -9.91 -25.99
N PHE A 46 -3.12 -8.99 -26.03
CA PHE A 46 -2.90 -7.56 -25.87
C PHE A 46 -3.83 -6.91 -24.83
N LEU A 47 -3.32 -5.87 -24.18
CA LEU A 47 -4.03 -5.01 -23.24
C LEU A 47 -4.98 -4.03 -23.94
N LYS A 48 -4.50 -3.40 -25.01
CA LYS A 48 -5.22 -2.35 -25.75
C LYS A 48 -4.94 -2.46 -27.25
N GLY A 49 -5.88 -3.05 -27.97
CA GLY A 49 -5.86 -3.12 -29.44
C GLY A 49 -4.82 -4.10 -30.00
N ASN A 50 -5.03 -4.51 -31.25
CA ASN A 50 -4.15 -5.46 -31.91
C ASN A 50 -2.88 -4.76 -32.44
N LYS A 51 -1.71 -5.07 -31.84
CA LYS A 51 -0.42 -4.55 -32.28
C LYS A 51 0.20 -5.37 -33.43
N LEU A 52 -0.21 -6.62 -33.62
CA LEU A 52 0.35 -7.55 -34.61
C LEU A 52 -0.73 -8.08 -35.55
N LYS A 53 -0.82 -7.52 -36.75
CA LYS A 53 -1.77 -7.99 -37.77
C LYS A 53 -1.36 -9.37 -38.30
N GLY A 54 -2.35 -10.26 -38.49
CA GLY A 54 -2.16 -11.56 -39.14
C GLY A 54 -1.81 -12.72 -38.20
N VAL A 55 -1.92 -12.53 -36.89
CA VAL A 55 -1.74 -13.63 -35.92
C VAL A 55 -2.86 -14.66 -36.06
N VAL A 56 -2.49 -15.93 -36.18
CA VAL A 56 -3.40 -17.07 -36.25
C VAL A 56 -3.03 -18.06 -35.14
N TRP A 57 -4.02 -18.50 -34.38
CA TRP A 57 -3.83 -19.49 -33.32
C TRP A 57 -3.87 -20.90 -33.92
N LYS A 58 -2.83 -21.69 -33.68
CA LYS A 58 -2.66 -23.04 -34.24
C LYS A 58 -2.20 -24.03 -33.19
N ARG A 59 -2.67 -25.27 -33.27
CA ARG A 59 -2.18 -26.38 -32.44
C ARG A 59 -0.84 -26.91 -32.98
N PRO A 60 -0.04 -27.60 -32.17
CA PRO A 60 1.23 -28.20 -32.60
C PRO A 60 1.12 -29.08 -33.86
N HIS A 61 0.04 -29.84 -34.00
CA HIS A 61 -0.25 -30.68 -35.17
C HIS A 61 -0.50 -29.89 -36.46
N GLU A 62 -0.87 -28.61 -36.36
CA GLU A 62 -1.06 -27.72 -37.52
C GLU A 62 0.24 -26.98 -37.89
N ILE A 63 1.26 -27.04 -37.02
CA ILE A 63 2.54 -26.35 -37.18
C ILE A 63 3.61 -27.31 -37.71
N CYS A 64 3.67 -28.54 -37.20
CA CYS A 64 4.64 -29.55 -37.60
C CYS A 64 4.04 -30.98 -37.64
N LYS A 65 4.74 -31.91 -38.32
CA LYS A 65 4.22 -33.27 -38.57
C LYS A 65 4.23 -34.19 -37.35
N GLU A 66 5.23 -34.08 -36.48
CA GLU A 66 5.42 -34.97 -35.33
C GLU A 66 5.63 -34.16 -34.04
N PRO A 67 4.62 -33.41 -33.59
CA PRO A 67 4.76 -32.55 -32.42
C PRO A 67 4.97 -33.38 -31.16
N LYS A 68 5.91 -32.99 -30.32
CA LYS A 68 6.17 -33.54 -29.01
C LYS A 68 6.09 -32.44 -27.96
N LEU A 69 5.63 -32.78 -26.77
CA LEU A 69 5.71 -31.90 -25.63
C LEU A 69 7.19 -31.73 -25.26
N VAL A 70 7.90 -32.84 -25.08
CA VAL A 70 9.35 -32.88 -24.78
C VAL A 70 10.04 -33.91 -25.67
N THR A 71 11.21 -33.57 -26.21
CA THR A 71 11.96 -34.45 -27.13
C THR A 71 13.01 -35.29 -26.39
N ASP A 72 14.08 -34.67 -25.90
CA ASP A 72 15.26 -35.31 -25.30
C ASP A 72 15.50 -34.85 -23.85
N GLY A 73 14.40 -34.74 -23.09
CA GLY A 73 14.37 -34.04 -21.82
C GLY A 73 14.46 -32.52 -21.99
N ALA A 74 14.18 -31.77 -20.92
CA ALA A 74 14.28 -30.32 -20.99
C ALA A 74 15.74 -29.86 -21.02
N GLN A 75 16.06 -28.98 -21.96
CA GLN A 75 17.39 -28.39 -22.16
C GLN A 75 17.28 -26.87 -22.29
N SER A 76 18.36 -26.14 -22.00
CA SER A 76 18.37 -24.68 -22.09
C SER A 76 18.16 -24.17 -23.53
N ARG A 77 18.53 -24.95 -24.55
CA ARG A 77 18.29 -24.66 -25.98
C ARG A 77 16.83 -24.78 -26.43
N ASP A 78 15.95 -25.35 -25.58
CA ASP A 78 14.52 -25.49 -25.90
C ASP A 78 13.75 -24.19 -25.58
N VAL A 79 14.46 -23.17 -25.12
CA VAL A 79 13.91 -21.95 -24.53
C VAL A 79 14.54 -20.74 -25.20
N ASN A 80 13.95 -20.30 -26.32
CA ASN A 80 14.34 -19.09 -27.03
C ASN A 80 13.19 -18.08 -27.01
N GLN A 81 13.53 -16.81 -26.75
CA GLN A 81 12.62 -15.69 -26.69
C GLN A 81 12.05 -15.39 -28.08
N GLY A 82 10.76 -15.08 -28.13
CA GLY A 82 10.11 -14.58 -29.33
C GLY A 82 10.16 -13.05 -29.42
N GLN A 83 9.09 -12.46 -29.95
CA GLN A 83 8.98 -11.01 -30.18
C GLN A 83 8.58 -10.20 -28.93
N LEU A 84 8.31 -10.86 -27.81
CA LEU A 84 7.88 -10.22 -26.57
C LEU A 84 9.09 -9.83 -25.71
N GLY A 85 9.07 -8.65 -25.06
CA GLY A 85 10.12 -8.19 -24.14
C GLY A 85 10.10 -8.88 -22.78
N ASN A 86 9.93 -10.20 -22.75
CA ASN A 86 9.85 -11.01 -21.53
C ASN A 86 11.15 -11.78 -21.22
N CYS A 87 12.31 -11.25 -21.61
CA CYS A 87 13.63 -11.87 -21.40
C CYS A 87 13.84 -12.34 -19.95
N TRP A 88 13.31 -11.59 -18.97
CA TRP A 88 13.34 -11.94 -17.55
C TRP A 88 12.71 -13.31 -17.25
N PHE A 89 11.60 -13.65 -17.91
CA PHE A 89 10.91 -14.92 -17.76
C PHE A 89 11.63 -16.03 -18.55
N VAL A 90 12.03 -15.75 -19.79
CA VAL A 90 12.69 -16.73 -20.67
C VAL A 90 14.07 -17.13 -20.12
N ALA A 91 14.84 -16.19 -19.57
CA ALA A 91 16.10 -16.48 -18.89
C ALA A 91 15.90 -17.35 -17.63
N ALA A 92 14.84 -17.11 -16.86
CA ALA A 92 14.52 -17.99 -15.72
C ALA A 92 14.06 -19.39 -16.19
N LEU A 93 13.32 -19.46 -17.31
CA LEU A 93 12.82 -20.71 -17.89
C LEU A 93 13.95 -21.58 -18.46
N SER A 94 14.99 -20.96 -19.05
CA SER A 94 16.16 -21.70 -19.56
C SER A 94 16.98 -22.32 -18.42
N VAL A 95 17.05 -21.65 -17.26
CA VAL A 95 17.69 -22.19 -16.05
C VAL A 95 16.83 -23.29 -15.43
N LEU A 96 15.49 -23.15 -15.45
CA LEU A 96 14.57 -24.21 -15.01
C LEU A 96 14.78 -25.51 -15.79
N ALA A 97 14.99 -25.43 -17.12
CA ALA A 97 15.26 -26.59 -17.97
C ALA A 97 16.49 -27.38 -17.50
N SER A 98 17.47 -26.71 -16.87
CA SER A 98 18.70 -27.34 -16.37
C SER A 98 18.54 -28.05 -15.01
N GLU A 99 17.41 -27.86 -14.30
CA GLU A 99 17.18 -28.43 -12.96
C GLU A 99 15.92 -29.32 -12.92
N LYS A 100 16.10 -30.60 -13.26
CA LYS A 100 15.02 -31.59 -13.40
C LYS A 100 14.07 -31.67 -12.20
N LYS A 101 14.57 -31.51 -10.96
CA LYS A 101 13.72 -31.61 -9.75
C LYS A 101 12.70 -30.47 -9.67
N ILE A 102 13.11 -29.27 -10.05
CA ILE A 102 12.25 -28.08 -10.02
C ILE A 102 11.38 -28.06 -11.27
N TRP A 103 11.94 -28.45 -12.42
CA TRP A 103 11.18 -28.63 -13.66
C TRP A 103 9.98 -29.56 -13.49
N ASN A 104 10.15 -30.71 -12.82
CA ASN A 104 9.05 -31.64 -12.52
C ASN A 104 7.97 -31.07 -11.59
N LYS A 105 8.27 -30.00 -10.82
CA LYS A 105 7.25 -29.30 -10.03
C LYS A 105 6.38 -28.42 -10.92
N VAL A 106 6.99 -27.74 -11.89
CA VAL A 106 6.31 -26.82 -12.83
C VAL A 106 5.55 -27.60 -13.90
N ILE A 107 6.12 -28.69 -14.40
CA ILE A 107 5.56 -29.54 -15.46
C ILE A 107 5.32 -30.96 -14.89
N PRO A 108 4.29 -31.13 -14.04
CA PRO A 108 4.02 -32.42 -13.42
C PRO A 108 3.58 -33.45 -14.45
N ASP A 109 3.96 -34.71 -14.26
CA ASP A 109 3.46 -35.85 -15.05
C ASP A 109 3.60 -35.66 -16.58
N TYR A 110 4.65 -34.98 -17.06
CA TYR A 110 4.78 -34.55 -18.47
C TYR A 110 4.54 -35.68 -19.48
N GLU A 111 5.00 -36.90 -19.18
CA GLU A 111 4.80 -38.10 -20.01
C GLU A 111 3.32 -38.41 -20.25
N SER A 112 2.45 -38.18 -19.26
CA SER A 112 1.00 -38.37 -19.37
C SER A 112 0.29 -37.27 -20.16
N GLN A 113 0.99 -36.18 -20.42
CA GLN A 113 0.52 -35.00 -21.17
C GLN A 113 1.05 -34.97 -22.61
N GLU A 114 1.82 -35.98 -23.03
CA GLU A 114 2.47 -36.02 -24.34
C GLU A 114 1.46 -35.92 -25.51
N ILE A 115 1.85 -35.19 -26.57
CA ILE A 115 1.00 -34.78 -27.69
C ILE A 115 0.62 -35.98 -28.56
N ASN A 116 1.59 -36.81 -28.94
CA ASN A 116 1.38 -37.95 -29.83
C ASN A 116 0.93 -39.21 -29.06
N THR A 117 -0.16 -39.11 -28.31
CA THR A 117 -0.73 -40.22 -27.54
C THR A 117 -2.22 -40.44 -27.83
N LYS A 118 -2.72 -41.66 -27.60
CA LYS A 118 -4.16 -41.98 -27.72
C LYS A 118 -5.05 -41.17 -26.77
N ASN A 119 -4.46 -40.58 -25.74
CA ASN A 119 -5.15 -39.81 -24.70
C ASN A 119 -5.01 -38.29 -24.90
N TYR A 120 -4.58 -37.86 -26.10
CA TYR A 120 -4.51 -36.46 -26.46
C TYR A 120 -5.91 -35.83 -26.57
N ALA A 121 -6.10 -34.72 -25.87
CA ALA A 121 -7.32 -33.92 -25.89
C ALA A 121 -7.04 -32.42 -26.03
N GLY A 122 -5.82 -32.04 -26.46
CA GLY A 122 -5.41 -30.64 -26.61
C GLY A 122 -5.42 -29.84 -25.30
N ILE A 123 -5.13 -30.47 -24.16
CA ILE A 123 -5.18 -29.90 -22.81
C ILE A 123 -3.91 -30.24 -22.02
N PHE A 124 -3.37 -29.25 -21.32
CA PHE A 124 -2.12 -29.32 -20.54
C PHE A 124 -2.30 -28.65 -19.18
N LYS A 125 -1.52 -29.07 -18.18
CA LYS A 125 -1.45 -28.48 -16.84
C LYS A 125 -0.01 -28.12 -16.48
N PHE A 126 0.15 -26.96 -15.86
CA PHE A 126 1.40 -26.44 -15.32
C PHE A 126 1.18 -25.91 -13.90
N ARG A 127 2.24 -25.81 -13.11
CA ARG A 127 2.17 -25.30 -11.74
C ARG A 127 3.12 -24.15 -11.54
N PHE A 128 2.60 -23.07 -10.96
CA PHE A 128 3.41 -21.91 -10.56
C PHE A 128 3.20 -21.65 -9.09
N TRP A 129 4.27 -21.38 -8.38
CA TRP A 129 4.17 -20.84 -7.03
C TRP A 129 3.71 -19.39 -7.14
N HIS A 130 2.68 -19.02 -6.39
CA HIS A 130 2.18 -17.67 -6.37
C HIS A 130 1.66 -17.36 -4.96
N PHE A 131 2.29 -16.37 -4.33
CA PHE A 131 1.87 -15.81 -3.04
C PHE A 131 1.61 -16.90 -1.98
N GLY A 132 2.60 -17.77 -1.76
CA GLY A 132 2.57 -18.82 -0.73
C GLY A 132 1.94 -20.14 -1.15
N LYS A 133 1.44 -20.28 -2.38
CA LYS A 133 0.73 -21.49 -2.82
C LYS A 133 1.14 -21.93 -4.21
N TRP A 134 1.17 -23.24 -4.45
CA TRP A 134 1.25 -23.79 -5.80
C TRP A 134 -0.12 -23.73 -6.47
N ILE A 135 -0.18 -23.01 -7.58
CA ILE A 135 -1.36 -22.84 -8.41
C ILE A 135 -1.22 -23.71 -9.66
N GLU A 136 -2.17 -24.61 -9.89
CA GLU A 136 -2.28 -25.39 -11.13
C GLU A 136 -3.06 -24.59 -12.17
N VAL A 137 -2.44 -24.36 -13.32
CA VAL A 137 -3.01 -23.64 -14.46
C VAL A 137 -3.19 -24.63 -15.61
N VAL A 138 -4.43 -24.72 -16.09
CA VAL A 138 -4.81 -25.54 -17.24
C VAL A 138 -4.85 -24.65 -18.49
N VAL A 139 -4.32 -25.12 -19.61
CA VAL A 139 -4.40 -24.44 -20.91
C VAL A 139 -4.68 -25.44 -22.03
N ASP A 140 -5.29 -24.96 -23.11
CA ASP A 140 -5.24 -25.68 -24.39
C ASP A 140 -3.90 -25.44 -25.12
N ASP A 141 -3.65 -26.16 -26.22
CA ASP A 141 -2.43 -26.02 -27.04
C ASP A 141 -2.57 -25.14 -28.29
N LEU A 142 -3.60 -24.30 -28.38
CA LEU A 142 -3.63 -23.27 -29.41
C LEU A 142 -2.53 -22.24 -29.12
N LEU A 143 -1.53 -22.11 -30.00
CA LEU A 143 -0.41 -21.20 -29.84
C LEU A 143 -0.48 -20.06 -30.88
N PRO A 144 -0.11 -18.82 -30.51
CA PRO A 144 -0.06 -17.70 -31.44
C PRO A 144 1.01 -17.91 -32.50
N THR A 145 0.64 -17.83 -33.78
CA THR A 145 1.56 -17.96 -34.91
C THR A 145 1.43 -16.81 -35.89
N LEU A 146 2.53 -16.47 -36.55
CA LEU A 146 2.57 -15.57 -37.70
C LEU A 146 3.36 -16.27 -38.80
N ASN A 147 2.80 -16.34 -40.01
CA ASN A 147 3.40 -17.07 -41.13
C ASN A 147 3.80 -18.52 -40.78
N ASN A 148 2.94 -19.21 -40.03
CA ASN A 148 3.15 -20.59 -39.54
C ASN A 148 4.36 -20.78 -38.60
N ARG A 149 4.85 -19.70 -37.98
CA ARG A 149 5.91 -19.73 -36.96
C ARG A 149 5.38 -19.19 -35.63
N LEU A 150 5.81 -19.80 -34.53
CA LEU A 150 5.54 -19.28 -33.19
C LEU A 150 6.15 -17.88 -33.06
N ILE A 151 5.40 -16.94 -32.48
CA ILE A 151 5.85 -15.55 -32.30
C ILE A 151 6.40 -15.27 -30.89
N PHE A 152 6.15 -16.17 -29.94
CA PHE A 152 6.65 -16.09 -28.56
C PHE A 152 7.68 -17.18 -28.29
N THR A 153 7.83 -17.62 -27.04
CA THR A 153 8.86 -18.59 -26.65
C THR A 153 8.74 -19.87 -27.45
N HIS A 154 9.86 -20.39 -27.95
CA HIS A 154 9.92 -21.60 -28.76
C HIS A 154 11.25 -22.35 -28.60
N SER A 155 11.25 -23.65 -28.91
CA SER A 155 12.46 -24.47 -28.96
C SER A 155 13.21 -24.28 -30.28
N SER A 156 14.53 -24.45 -30.26
CA SER A 156 15.32 -24.61 -31.49
C SER A 156 14.87 -25.83 -32.29
N SER A 157 14.31 -26.85 -31.62
CA SER A 157 13.68 -28.02 -32.23
C SER A 157 12.24 -27.66 -32.64
N LYS A 158 11.96 -27.68 -33.96
CA LYS A 158 10.65 -27.29 -34.51
C LYS A 158 9.46 -28.16 -34.06
N ASN A 159 9.73 -29.33 -33.49
CA ASN A 159 8.73 -30.28 -33.04
C ASN A 159 8.57 -30.33 -31.52
N GLU A 160 9.13 -29.39 -30.76
CA GLU A 160 9.04 -29.37 -29.30
C GLU A 160 8.30 -28.13 -28.77
N PHE A 161 7.36 -28.32 -27.85
CA PHE A 161 6.36 -27.28 -27.50
C PHE A 161 6.20 -26.99 -26.01
N TRP A 162 6.93 -27.66 -25.10
CA TRP A 162 6.75 -27.44 -23.65
C TRP A 162 7.00 -25.99 -23.23
N SER A 163 8.05 -25.34 -23.74
CA SER A 163 8.43 -23.98 -23.35
C SER A 163 7.35 -22.96 -23.77
N SER A 164 6.81 -23.09 -24.98
CA SER A 164 5.69 -22.29 -25.49
C SER A 164 4.42 -22.44 -24.66
N LEU A 165 4.11 -23.67 -24.22
CA LEU A 165 2.91 -23.95 -23.42
C LEU A 165 3.06 -23.48 -21.95
N VAL A 166 4.26 -23.57 -21.38
CA VAL A 166 4.56 -23.00 -20.05
C VAL A 166 4.39 -21.48 -20.08
N GLU A 167 4.93 -20.81 -21.10
CA GLU A 167 4.75 -19.36 -21.28
C GLU A 167 3.27 -19.01 -21.42
N LYS A 168 2.50 -19.77 -22.22
CA LYS A 168 1.05 -19.56 -22.36
C LYS A 168 0.33 -19.67 -21.02
N ALA A 169 0.63 -20.69 -20.22
CA ALA A 169 0.03 -20.87 -18.90
C ALA A 169 0.41 -19.73 -17.95
N TYR A 170 1.64 -19.22 -18.05
CA TYR A 170 2.08 -18.07 -17.27
C TYR A 170 1.42 -16.76 -17.73
N ALA A 171 1.23 -16.58 -19.04
CA ALA A 171 0.46 -15.46 -19.61
C ALA A 171 -1.00 -15.49 -19.14
N LYS A 172 -1.63 -16.67 -19.12
CA LYS A 172 -2.98 -16.87 -18.58
C LYS A 172 -3.06 -16.50 -17.10
N LEU A 173 -2.11 -16.95 -16.28
CA LEU A 173 -2.04 -16.62 -14.86
C LEU A 173 -1.96 -15.09 -14.64
N ASN A 174 -1.27 -14.40 -15.55
CA ASN A 174 -1.08 -12.95 -15.52
C ASN A 174 -2.06 -12.18 -16.44
N GLY A 175 -3.12 -12.82 -16.95
CA GLY A 175 -4.18 -12.19 -17.75
C GLY A 175 -3.98 -12.21 -19.27
N CYS A 176 -2.81 -11.84 -19.81
CA CYS A 176 -2.51 -11.91 -21.25
C CYS A 176 -0.99 -11.96 -21.52
N TYR A 177 -0.57 -12.22 -22.76
CA TYR A 177 0.86 -12.22 -23.13
C TYR A 177 1.54 -10.86 -22.91
N GLU A 178 0.91 -9.75 -23.32
CA GLU A 178 1.49 -8.40 -23.13
C GLU A 178 1.76 -8.05 -21.66
N HIS A 179 1.08 -8.66 -20.70
CA HIS A 179 1.40 -8.47 -19.28
C HIS A 179 2.77 -9.03 -18.87
N LEU A 180 3.40 -9.88 -19.70
CA LEU A 180 4.75 -10.40 -19.46
C LEU A 180 5.85 -9.49 -20.02
N ASP A 181 5.48 -8.46 -20.79
CA ASP A 181 6.41 -7.47 -21.33
C ASP A 181 7.01 -6.63 -20.20
N GLY A 182 8.33 -6.71 -19.99
CA GLY A 182 9.02 -6.09 -18.88
C GLY A 182 8.72 -6.73 -17.51
N GLY A 183 9.76 -7.21 -16.82
CA GLY A 183 9.60 -7.80 -15.49
C GLY A 183 10.93 -8.05 -14.79
N ASN A 184 10.84 -8.58 -13.57
CA ASN A 184 12.00 -8.81 -12.72
C ASN A 184 12.34 -10.30 -12.65
N LEU A 185 13.61 -10.65 -12.91
CA LEU A 185 14.11 -12.03 -12.87
C LEU A 185 13.75 -12.78 -11.59
N ALA A 186 13.82 -12.10 -10.45
CA ALA A 186 13.51 -12.69 -9.15
C ALA A 186 12.06 -13.21 -9.06
N GLU A 187 11.11 -12.57 -9.76
CA GLU A 187 9.70 -12.96 -9.78
C GLU A 187 9.51 -14.32 -10.47
N ALA A 188 10.11 -14.50 -11.66
CA ALA A 188 9.99 -15.76 -12.41
C ALA A 188 10.69 -16.91 -11.69
N LEU A 189 11.90 -16.67 -11.18
CA LEU A 189 12.63 -17.69 -10.41
C LEU A 189 11.84 -18.11 -9.17
N GLN A 190 11.20 -17.17 -8.48
CA GLN A 190 10.34 -17.48 -7.34
C GLN A 190 9.10 -18.28 -7.76
N ASP A 191 8.45 -17.93 -8.88
CA ASP A 191 7.25 -18.61 -9.36
C ASP A 191 7.53 -20.05 -9.83
N PHE A 192 8.74 -20.34 -10.29
CA PHE A 192 9.13 -21.71 -10.64
C PHE A 192 9.55 -22.57 -9.45
N THR A 193 9.93 -21.96 -8.32
CA THR A 193 10.60 -22.69 -7.23
C THR A 193 9.84 -22.70 -5.92
N GLY A 194 9.04 -21.65 -5.66
CA GLY A 194 8.54 -21.29 -4.33
C GLY A 194 9.61 -20.85 -3.33
N GLY A 195 10.84 -20.62 -3.81
CA GLY A 195 11.97 -20.23 -3.00
C GLY A 195 11.95 -18.76 -2.59
N ILE A 196 13.09 -18.31 -2.06
CA ILE A 196 13.36 -16.90 -1.77
C ILE A 196 14.46 -16.42 -2.70
N CYS A 197 14.29 -15.24 -3.30
CA CYS A 197 15.25 -14.68 -4.23
C CYS A 197 16.09 -13.58 -3.58
N GLU A 198 17.40 -13.74 -3.64
CA GLU A 198 18.40 -12.79 -3.18
C GLU A 198 19.02 -12.12 -4.41
N SER A 199 18.77 -10.82 -4.61
CA SER A 199 19.39 -10.02 -5.66
C SER A 199 20.65 -9.33 -5.12
N ILE A 200 21.81 -9.76 -5.61
CA ILE A 200 23.13 -9.25 -5.25
C ILE A 200 23.54 -8.24 -6.31
N GLN A 201 23.80 -7.01 -5.88
CA GLN A 201 24.37 -5.96 -6.73
C GLN A 201 25.89 -5.98 -6.56
N ILE A 202 26.63 -6.05 -7.66
CA ILE A 202 28.10 -6.07 -7.67
C ILE A 202 28.58 -4.65 -8.02
N ASP A 203 29.23 -3.97 -7.08
CA ASP A 203 29.80 -2.65 -7.33
C ASP A 203 31.14 -2.79 -8.07
N SER A 204 31.38 -1.91 -9.03
CA SER A 204 32.67 -1.76 -9.69
C SER A 204 33.88 -1.69 -8.76
N ARG A 205 33.71 -1.16 -7.55
CA ARG A 205 34.77 -1.07 -6.53
C ARG A 205 35.10 -2.42 -5.90
N ASP A 206 34.17 -3.36 -5.88
CA ASP A 206 34.38 -4.69 -5.30
C ASP A 206 35.34 -5.54 -6.14
N TYR A 207 35.55 -5.21 -7.42
CA TYR A 207 36.56 -5.87 -8.27
C TYR A 207 37.99 -5.75 -7.74
N THR A 208 38.29 -4.74 -6.92
CA THR A 208 39.63 -4.56 -6.36
C THR A 208 39.93 -5.50 -5.19
N ASN A 209 38.92 -6.17 -4.64
CA ASN A 209 39.06 -7.03 -3.47
C ASN A 209 38.85 -8.50 -3.87
N GLN A 210 39.96 -9.19 -4.14
CA GLN A 210 39.96 -10.57 -4.58
C GLN A 210 39.23 -11.53 -3.61
N GLU A 211 39.37 -11.31 -2.30
CA GLU A 211 38.71 -12.15 -1.28
C GLU A 211 37.17 -12.08 -1.37
N LYS A 212 36.62 -10.88 -1.61
CA LYS A 212 35.18 -10.70 -1.82
C LYS A 212 34.69 -11.44 -3.06
N LEU A 213 35.46 -11.41 -4.15
CA LEU A 213 35.13 -12.07 -5.41
C LEU A 213 35.15 -13.59 -5.26
N ASP A 214 36.20 -14.13 -4.64
CA ASP A 214 36.31 -15.58 -4.37
C ASP A 214 35.19 -16.06 -3.44
N ASN A 215 34.82 -15.27 -2.45
CA ASN A 215 33.68 -15.58 -1.58
C ASN A 215 32.36 -15.60 -2.35
N LEU A 216 32.14 -14.65 -3.28
CA LEU A 216 30.93 -14.65 -4.12
C LEU A 216 30.87 -15.88 -5.02
N PHE A 217 31.99 -16.27 -5.65
CA PHE A 217 32.06 -17.50 -6.43
C PHE A 217 31.66 -18.72 -5.60
N GLU A 218 32.23 -18.86 -4.40
CA GLU A 218 31.91 -19.97 -3.49
C GLU A 218 30.45 -19.95 -3.03
N ILE A 219 29.85 -18.77 -2.80
CA ILE A 219 28.42 -18.64 -2.49
C ILE A 219 27.56 -19.12 -3.66
N MET A 220 27.86 -18.69 -4.89
CA MET A 220 27.11 -19.05 -6.09
C MET A 220 27.28 -20.54 -6.42
N LYS A 221 28.49 -21.07 -6.35
CA LYS A 221 28.79 -22.51 -6.52
C LYS A 221 28.03 -23.36 -5.51
N LYS A 222 28.06 -23.01 -4.22
CA LYS A 222 27.28 -23.73 -3.19
C LYS A 222 25.78 -23.60 -3.42
N ALA A 223 25.30 -22.47 -3.93
CA ALA A 223 23.88 -22.30 -4.27
C ALA A 223 23.48 -23.22 -5.43
N PHE A 224 24.32 -23.29 -6.49
CA PHE A 224 24.14 -24.17 -7.63
C PHE A 224 24.08 -25.65 -7.23
N GLU A 225 25.06 -26.13 -6.45
CA GLU A 225 25.12 -27.50 -5.94
C GLU A 225 23.91 -27.88 -5.05
N ARG A 226 23.22 -26.86 -4.52
CA ARG A 226 21.99 -27.00 -3.73
C ARG A 226 20.73 -26.74 -4.55
N THR A 227 20.80 -26.92 -5.87
CA THR A 227 19.66 -26.80 -6.81
C THR A 227 18.98 -25.41 -6.76
N SER A 228 19.74 -24.34 -6.47
CA SER A 228 19.22 -22.97 -6.56
C SER A 228 19.22 -22.52 -8.03
N LEU A 229 18.15 -21.87 -8.46
CA LEU A 229 18.10 -21.26 -9.80
C LEU A 229 18.73 -19.87 -9.74
N MET A 230 19.54 -19.52 -10.74
CA MET A 230 20.27 -18.26 -10.77
C MET A 230 20.19 -17.60 -12.13
N ALA A 231 20.11 -16.28 -12.13
CA ALA A 231 20.17 -15.47 -13.33
C ALA A 231 20.93 -14.17 -13.05
N CYS A 232 21.35 -13.49 -14.09
CA CYS A 232 22.10 -12.25 -13.99
C CYS A 232 21.65 -11.24 -15.04
N ALA A 233 22.03 -9.98 -14.85
CA ALA A 233 21.76 -8.92 -15.79
C ALA A 233 22.91 -7.89 -15.79
N ILE A 234 22.96 -7.11 -16.86
CA ILE A 234 23.83 -5.95 -16.98
C ILE A 234 22.96 -4.71 -16.86
N ASN A 235 23.06 -4.01 -15.73
CA ASN A 235 22.28 -2.81 -15.46
C ASN A 235 22.58 -1.68 -16.44
N ILE A 236 21.54 -0.92 -16.75
CA ILE A 236 21.57 0.26 -17.61
C ILE A 236 21.61 1.53 -16.75
N LYS A 237 22.25 2.58 -17.27
CA LYS A 237 22.22 3.93 -16.69
C LYS A 237 21.08 4.76 -17.27
N SER A 238 20.64 4.44 -18.49
CA SER A 238 19.55 5.14 -19.16
C SER A 238 18.72 4.18 -20.02
N LYS A 239 17.46 4.57 -20.30
CA LYS A 239 16.53 3.77 -21.12
C LYS A 239 17.05 3.49 -22.54
N TRP A 240 17.93 4.33 -23.08
CA TRP A 240 18.52 4.15 -24.41
C TRP A 240 19.51 2.98 -24.47
N GLU A 241 20.01 2.51 -23.33
CA GLU A 241 20.91 1.36 -23.25
C GLU A 241 20.15 0.02 -23.13
N ILE A 242 18.82 0.03 -23.10
CA ILE A 242 18.00 -1.20 -23.09
C ILE A 242 18.29 -1.98 -24.36
N GLU A 243 18.63 -3.26 -24.18
CA GLU A 243 18.98 -4.20 -25.26
C GLU A 243 20.14 -3.71 -26.14
N GLN A 244 21.02 -2.84 -25.62
CA GLN A 244 22.19 -2.37 -26.34
C GLN A 244 23.24 -3.49 -26.43
N LYS A 245 23.57 -3.90 -27.66
CA LYS A 245 24.65 -4.85 -27.95
C LYS A 245 26.03 -4.21 -27.73
N LEU A 246 26.90 -4.93 -27.03
CA LEU A 246 28.30 -4.57 -26.80
C LEU A 246 29.20 -5.23 -27.84
N SER A 247 30.39 -4.66 -28.05
CA SER A 247 31.40 -5.22 -28.98
C SER A 247 31.90 -6.61 -28.58
N CYS A 248 31.71 -7.01 -27.32
CA CYS A 248 32.04 -8.32 -26.80
C CYS A 248 30.90 -9.35 -26.94
N GLY A 249 29.79 -9.00 -27.60
CA GLY A 249 28.62 -9.87 -27.83
C GLY A 249 27.55 -9.84 -26.73
N LEU A 250 27.85 -9.27 -25.56
CA LEU A 250 26.87 -9.13 -24.46
C LEU A 250 25.86 -8.02 -24.74
N VAL A 251 24.71 -8.09 -24.08
CA VAL A 251 23.57 -7.18 -24.24
C VAL A 251 23.25 -6.52 -22.90
N LYS A 252 23.19 -5.18 -22.89
CA LYS A 252 22.80 -4.40 -21.70
C LYS A 252 21.28 -4.40 -21.49
N GLY A 253 20.84 -4.25 -20.25
CA GLY A 253 19.41 -4.19 -19.91
C GLY A 253 18.66 -5.48 -20.21
N HIS A 254 19.39 -6.60 -20.29
CA HIS A 254 18.90 -7.90 -20.70
C HIS A 254 19.24 -8.97 -19.66
N ALA A 255 18.37 -9.95 -19.54
CA ALA A 255 18.52 -11.04 -18.58
C ALA A 255 19.25 -12.24 -19.19
N TYR A 256 20.14 -12.85 -18.40
CA TYR A 256 20.87 -14.05 -18.76
C TYR A 256 20.64 -15.14 -17.71
N GLY A 257 20.41 -16.37 -18.16
CA GLY A 257 20.29 -17.53 -17.27
C GLY A 257 21.67 -18.06 -16.88
N ILE A 258 21.91 -18.38 -15.61
CA ILE A 258 23.16 -19.04 -15.18
C ILE A 258 22.93 -20.56 -15.16
N THR A 259 23.46 -21.27 -16.16
CA THR A 259 23.18 -22.71 -16.35
C THR A 259 24.27 -23.61 -15.76
N LYS A 260 25.47 -23.09 -15.48
CA LYS A 260 26.54 -23.87 -14.82
C LYS A 260 27.52 -22.96 -14.07
N ILE A 261 28.00 -23.45 -12.93
CA ILE A 261 29.14 -22.86 -12.18
C ILE A 261 30.10 -23.98 -11.83
N GLN A 262 31.37 -23.85 -12.19
CA GLN A 262 32.35 -24.91 -11.99
C GLN A 262 33.78 -24.37 -11.84
N GLN A 263 34.59 -25.06 -11.04
CA GLN A 263 36.05 -24.91 -11.05
C GLN A 263 36.67 -25.99 -11.94
N MET A 264 37.57 -25.61 -12.82
CA MET A 264 38.31 -26.52 -13.70
C MET A 264 39.82 -26.43 -13.44
N ALA A 265 40.54 -27.51 -13.69
CA ALA A 265 41.99 -27.52 -13.61
C ALA A 265 42.59 -27.36 -15.01
N ILE A 266 43.54 -26.43 -15.18
CA ILE A 266 44.23 -26.19 -16.45
C ILE A 266 45.66 -26.70 -16.37
N LYS A 267 46.25 -27.07 -17.52
CA LYS A 267 47.69 -27.35 -17.61
C LYS A 267 48.46 -26.03 -17.42
N GLY A 268 49.30 -25.96 -16.38
CA GLY A 268 50.08 -24.76 -16.09
C GLY A 268 51.05 -24.42 -17.23
N ASN A 269 51.26 -23.12 -17.46
CA ASN A 269 52.16 -22.60 -18.51
C ASN A 269 53.64 -22.52 -18.08
N SER A 270 53.99 -22.93 -16.86
CA SER A 270 55.34 -22.75 -16.30
C SER A 270 56.21 -24.00 -16.44
N PHE A 271 57.50 -23.80 -16.77
CA PHE A 271 58.53 -24.84 -16.95
C PHE A 271 58.75 -25.74 -15.71
N PHE A 272 58.17 -25.39 -14.55
CA PHE A 272 58.16 -26.16 -13.30
C PHE A 272 56.77 -26.74 -12.94
N SER A 273 55.81 -26.82 -13.88
CA SER A 273 54.43 -27.26 -13.63
C SER A 273 54.29 -28.72 -13.15
N PHE A 274 55.34 -29.54 -13.21
CA PHE A 274 55.36 -30.87 -12.59
C PHE A 274 55.53 -30.83 -11.06
N LEU A 275 55.90 -29.68 -10.48
CA LEU A 275 56.13 -29.48 -9.04
C LEU A 275 55.13 -28.51 -8.38
N THR A 276 54.16 -27.95 -9.12
CA THR A 276 53.19 -26.98 -8.60
C THR A 276 51.75 -27.41 -8.86
N ALA A 277 50.86 -27.12 -7.91
CA ALA A 277 49.45 -27.48 -7.95
C ALA A 277 48.80 -27.02 -9.27
N LYS A 278 47.98 -27.88 -9.88
CA LYS A 278 47.19 -27.52 -11.08
C LYS A 278 46.47 -26.19 -10.83
N GLU A 279 46.69 -25.22 -11.70
CA GLU A 279 46.00 -23.93 -11.66
C GLU A 279 44.50 -24.17 -11.82
N LYS A 280 43.70 -23.62 -10.91
CA LYS A 280 42.23 -23.79 -10.89
C LYS A 280 41.58 -22.54 -11.45
N LEU A 281 40.87 -22.69 -12.56
CA LEU A 281 40.09 -21.61 -13.16
C LEU A 281 38.63 -21.68 -12.68
N GLN A 282 38.09 -20.53 -12.30
CA GLN A 282 36.69 -20.36 -11.91
C GLN A 282 35.86 -20.00 -13.16
N MET A 283 34.93 -20.85 -13.53
CA MET A 283 34.16 -20.73 -14.77
C MET A 283 32.66 -20.67 -14.50
N ILE A 284 31.98 -19.90 -15.34
CA ILE A 284 30.53 -19.75 -15.33
C ILE A 284 29.99 -19.90 -16.76
N ARG A 285 28.85 -20.59 -16.89
CA ARG A 285 28.12 -20.74 -18.15
C ARG A 285 26.82 -19.97 -18.09
N LEU A 286 26.58 -19.15 -19.09
CA LEU A 286 25.42 -18.29 -19.22
C LEU A 286 24.61 -18.66 -20.44
N LYS A 287 23.30 -18.40 -20.40
CA LYS A 287 22.38 -18.54 -21.52
C LYS A 287 21.74 -17.19 -21.84
N ASN A 288 21.99 -16.69 -23.05
CA ASN A 288 21.22 -15.61 -23.64
C ASN A 288 19.84 -16.15 -24.07
N PRO A 289 18.73 -15.64 -23.54
CA PRO A 289 17.39 -16.12 -23.90
C PRO A 289 17.02 -15.87 -25.36
N TRP A 290 17.73 -15.03 -26.12
CA TRP A 290 17.48 -14.88 -27.56
C TRP A 290 17.84 -16.11 -28.40
N GLY A 291 18.58 -17.06 -27.82
CA GLY A 291 19.02 -18.24 -28.56
C GLY A 291 20.18 -17.97 -29.54
N ALA A 292 20.84 -16.83 -29.40
CA ALA A 292 21.95 -16.35 -30.22
C ALA A 292 22.70 -15.22 -29.49
N GLU A 293 23.67 -14.58 -30.16
CA GLU A 293 24.44 -13.43 -29.65
C GLU A 293 25.20 -13.78 -28.37
N GLU A 294 26.29 -14.52 -28.56
CA GLU A 294 27.14 -15.08 -27.52
C GLU A 294 28.37 -14.21 -27.22
N TRP A 295 29.01 -14.52 -26.10
CA TRP A 295 30.29 -13.93 -25.72
C TRP A 295 31.37 -14.14 -26.78
N LEU A 296 32.08 -13.07 -27.15
CA LEU A 296 33.14 -13.09 -28.16
C LEU A 296 34.56 -13.02 -27.58
N GLY A 297 34.71 -12.99 -26.25
CA GLY A 297 36.01 -12.89 -25.59
C GLY A 297 36.67 -14.25 -25.32
N ALA A 298 37.56 -14.28 -24.33
CA ALA A 298 38.23 -15.51 -23.90
C ALA A 298 37.20 -16.54 -23.42
N TRP A 299 37.40 -17.82 -23.77
CA TRP A 299 36.50 -18.94 -23.47
C TRP A 299 35.15 -18.92 -24.19
N SER A 300 34.95 -18.02 -25.17
CA SER A 300 33.88 -18.13 -26.17
C SER A 300 33.95 -19.44 -26.94
N ASP A 301 32.88 -19.80 -27.67
CA ASP A 301 32.78 -21.10 -28.33
C ASP A 301 33.91 -21.39 -29.32
N ASN A 302 34.39 -20.36 -30.02
CA ASN A 302 35.49 -20.45 -30.98
C ASN A 302 36.87 -20.06 -30.40
N SER A 303 36.96 -19.89 -29.08
CA SER A 303 38.17 -19.42 -28.39
C SER A 303 39.32 -20.43 -28.43
N PRO A 304 40.56 -20.02 -28.78
CA PRO A 304 41.73 -20.91 -28.77
C PRO A 304 42.11 -21.42 -27.37
N GLU A 305 41.64 -20.76 -26.31
CA GLU A 305 41.88 -21.10 -24.90
C GLU A 305 41.38 -22.51 -24.55
N TRP A 306 40.32 -22.99 -25.21
CA TRP A 306 39.82 -24.37 -25.05
C TRP A 306 40.86 -25.45 -25.38
N LYS A 307 41.87 -25.13 -26.20
CA LYS A 307 42.99 -26.05 -26.50
C LYS A 307 43.82 -26.38 -25.25
N LYS A 308 43.79 -25.52 -24.22
CA LYS A 308 44.49 -25.72 -22.93
C LYS A 308 43.78 -26.75 -22.03
N VAL A 309 42.52 -27.06 -22.30
CA VAL A 309 41.70 -27.97 -21.47
C VAL A 309 41.75 -29.40 -22.03
N PRO A 310 42.10 -30.42 -21.21
CA PRO A 310 42.09 -31.81 -21.64
C PRO A 310 40.75 -32.23 -22.24
N LYS A 311 40.77 -33.11 -23.25
CA LYS A 311 39.55 -33.58 -23.95
C LYS A 311 38.53 -34.19 -22.97
N SER A 312 38.99 -34.99 -22.01
CA SER A 312 38.13 -35.60 -20.98
C SER A 312 37.43 -34.58 -20.08
N GLU A 313 38.08 -33.46 -19.77
CA GLU A 313 37.45 -32.38 -18.99
C GLU A 313 36.44 -31.60 -19.86
N ARG A 314 36.75 -31.36 -21.14
CA ARG A 314 35.81 -30.78 -22.11
C ARG A 314 34.54 -31.62 -22.30
N GLU A 315 34.68 -32.94 -22.36
CA GLU A 315 33.55 -33.88 -22.44
C GLU A 315 32.71 -33.86 -21.15
N LYS A 316 33.34 -33.85 -19.96
CA LYS A 316 32.62 -33.73 -18.67
C LYS A 316 31.85 -32.42 -18.52
N MET A 317 32.37 -31.34 -19.10
CA MET A 317 31.69 -30.04 -19.10
C MET A 317 30.46 -30.02 -20.00
N GLY A 318 30.33 -30.98 -20.93
CA GLY A 318 29.28 -30.99 -21.92
C GLY A 318 29.34 -29.75 -22.82
N LEU A 319 30.55 -29.39 -23.28
CA LEU A 319 30.73 -28.26 -24.20
C LEU A 319 29.89 -28.50 -25.46
N ASN A 320 28.93 -27.62 -25.71
CA ASN A 320 28.32 -27.42 -27.01
C ASN A 320 28.94 -26.15 -27.62
N PHE A 321 29.20 -26.15 -28.92
CA PHE A 321 29.75 -25.00 -29.66
C PHE A 321 28.80 -24.53 -30.76
N ASP A 322 27.53 -24.93 -30.67
CA ASP A 322 26.47 -24.43 -31.52
C ASP A 322 26.12 -23.00 -31.08
N ASN A 323 25.87 -22.11 -32.04
CA ASN A 323 25.36 -20.77 -31.75
C ASN A 323 23.89 -20.87 -31.29
N ASP A 324 23.72 -21.25 -30.04
CA ASP A 324 22.43 -21.46 -29.39
C ASP A 324 22.17 -20.40 -28.30
N GLY A 325 23.11 -19.48 -28.06
CA GLY A 325 23.06 -18.45 -27.03
C GLY A 325 23.67 -18.88 -25.69
N GLU A 326 24.12 -20.13 -25.53
CA GLU A 326 24.82 -20.61 -24.34
C GLU A 326 26.34 -20.49 -24.51
N PHE A 327 27.01 -19.84 -23.56
CA PHE A 327 28.46 -19.62 -23.65
C PHE A 327 29.13 -19.69 -22.28
N TRP A 328 30.42 -20.00 -22.28
CA TRP A 328 31.26 -19.96 -21.09
C TRP A 328 32.07 -18.67 -21.02
N MET A 329 32.36 -18.25 -19.80
CA MET A 329 33.35 -17.22 -19.53
C MET A 329 34.03 -17.44 -18.18
N GLU A 330 35.18 -16.80 -18.00
CA GLU A 330 35.84 -16.77 -16.70
C GLU A 330 35.03 -15.93 -15.71
N PHE A 331 35.04 -16.32 -14.43
CA PHE A 331 34.31 -15.58 -13.40
C PHE A 331 34.81 -14.14 -13.24
N SER A 332 36.09 -13.86 -13.51
CA SER A 332 36.65 -12.51 -13.50
C SER A 332 36.01 -11.62 -14.58
N ASP A 333 35.84 -12.14 -15.79
CA ASP A 333 35.11 -11.45 -16.87
C ASP A 333 33.63 -11.29 -16.53
N PHE A 334 33.00 -12.33 -15.99
CA PHE A 334 31.61 -12.24 -15.52
C PHE A 334 31.42 -11.06 -14.56
N LEU A 335 32.29 -10.97 -13.55
CA LEU A 335 32.26 -9.88 -12.59
C LEU A 335 32.42 -8.55 -13.31
N ARG A 336 33.37 -8.40 -14.23
CA ARG A 336 33.63 -7.15 -14.96
C ARG A 336 32.42 -6.60 -15.72
N TYR A 337 31.57 -7.46 -16.28
CA TYR A 337 30.44 -7.03 -17.13
C TYR A 337 29.08 -7.09 -16.41
N PHE A 338 28.83 -8.11 -15.60
CA PHE A 338 27.56 -8.32 -14.92
C PHE A 338 27.59 -7.68 -13.53
N ASN A 339 26.57 -6.88 -13.24
CA ASN A 339 26.47 -6.12 -11.99
C ASN A 339 25.23 -6.47 -11.17
N GLU A 340 24.37 -7.36 -11.65
CA GLU A 340 23.25 -7.91 -10.89
C GLU A 340 23.21 -9.44 -11.01
N VAL A 341 23.08 -10.12 -9.88
CA VAL A 341 22.89 -11.57 -9.79
C VAL A 341 21.70 -11.87 -8.89
N SER A 342 20.71 -12.57 -9.43
CA SER A 342 19.54 -13.05 -8.69
C SER A 342 19.67 -14.54 -8.38
N ILE A 343 19.72 -14.88 -7.09
CA ILE A 343 19.86 -16.26 -6.59
C ILE A 343 18.56 -16.68 -5.91
N CYS A 344 17.81 -17.58 -6.52
CA CYS A 344 16.60 -18.13 -5.93
C CYS A 344 16.88 -19.44 -5.21
N ARG A 345 16.84 -19.39 -3.88
CA ARG A 345 17.18 -20.50 -2.99
C ARG A 345 15.91 -21.26 -2.62
N THR A 346 15.90 -22.57 -2.90
CA THR A 346 14.95 -23.49 -2.29
C THR A 346 15.39 -23.75 -0.85
N ILE A 347 14.67 -23.19 0.12
CA ILE A 347 15.03 -23.32 1.53
C ILE A 347 14.66 -24.72 2.03
N ASN A 348 15.64 -25.39 2.61
CA ASN A 348 15.45 -26.68 3.23
C ASN A 348 14.85 -26.50 4.64
N THR A 349 13.59 -26.87 4.79
CA THR A 349 12.86 -26.88 6.07
C THR A 349 12.64 -28.30 6.61
N SER A 350 13.16 -29.32 5.92
CA SER A 350 13.00 -30.71 6.32
C SER A 350 13.98 -31.12 7.42
N LEU A 351 13.43 -31.48 8.58
CA LEU A 351 14.19 -31.96 9.75
C LEU A 351 14.88 -33.32 9.53
N MET A 352 14.56 -34.02 8.43
CA MET A 352 15.11 -35.36 8.09
C MET A 352 16.32 -35.29 7.14
N THR A 353 17.12 -34.23 7.19
CA THR A 353 18.25 -34.04 6.27
C THR A 353 19.56 -33.75 7.00
N ILE A 354 20.68 -34.19 6.41
CA ILE A 354 22.05 -33.93 6.92
C ILE A 354 22.51 -32.48 6.58
N ARG A 355 21.68 -31.71 5.87
CA ARG A 355 21.99 -30.35 5.40
C ARG A 355 21.49 -29.32 6.41
N LYS A 356 22.03 -28.10 6.35
CA LYS A 356 21.50 -26.95 7.12
C LYS A 356 19.98 -26.87 6.88
N THR A 357 19.23 -26.93 7.97
CA THR A 357 17.78 -26.87 7.98
C THR A 357 17.37 -25.56 8.62
N TRP A 358 16.41 -24.87 8.02
CA TRP A 358 15.87 -23.62 8.50
C TRP A 358 14.49 -23.85 9.11
N TYR A 359 14.21 -23.19 10.21
CA TYR A 359 12.86 -23.07 10.73
C TYR A 359 12.16 -21.92 10.03
N GLU A 360 11.02 -22.21 9.39
CA GLU A 360 10.20 -21.21 8.71
C GLU A 360 9.05 -20.75 9.61
N SER A 361 8.87 -19.44 9.67
CA SER A 361 7.69 -18.79 10.23
C SER A 361 7.04 -17.93 9.16
N GLU A 362 5.78 -18.21 8.85
CA GLU A 362 5.03 -17.50 7.80
C GLU A 362 3.76 -16.83 8.33
N VAL A 363 3.38 -15.72 7.71
CA VAL A 363 2.10 -15.06 7.98
C VAL A 363 1.56 -14.33 6.76
N PHE A 364 0.26 -14.50 6.52
CA PHE A 364 -0.51 -13.70 5.57
C PHE A 364 -1.13 -12.51 6.29
N GLY A 365 -0.86 -11.30 5.80
CA GLY A 365 -1.37 -10.07 6.37
C GLY A 365 -1.96 -9.14 5.32
N ASN A 366 -2.57 -8.05 5.79
CA ASN A 366 -3.17 -7.03 4.93
C ASN A 366 -2.86 -5.64 5.49
N TRP A 367 -2.55 -4.70 4.59
CA TRP A 367 -2.66 -3.27 4.86
C TRP A 367 -4.09 -2.85 4.53
N LEU A 368 -4.83 -2.39 5.55
CA LEU A 368 -6.23 -2.01 5.44
C LEU A 368 -6.45 -0.60 6.01
N ARG A 369 -7.30 0.20 5.35
CA ARG A 369 -7.73 1.47 5.91
C ARG A 369 -8.83 1.27 6.99
N PRO A 370 -8.96 2.21 7.93
CA PRO A 370 -8.07 3.36 8.17
C PRO A 370 -6.86 3.03 9.06
N ASP A 371 -6.83 1.86 9.71
CA ASP A 371 -6.00 1.64 10.92
C ASP A 371 -4.85 0.63 10.75
N ARG A 372 -4.63 0.06 9.55
CA ARG A 372 -3.57 -0.93 9.31
C ARG A 372 -2.70 -0.62 8.08
N ALA A 373 -2.84 0.56 7.50
CA ALA A 373 -2.06 1.06 6.37
C ALA A 373 -1.28 2.31 6.79
N GLY A 374 -0.25 2.12 7.62
CA GLY A 374 0.45 3.19 8.32
C GLY A 374 1.58 3.88 7.55
N GLY A 375 1.99 3.31 6.40
CA GLY A 375 3.15 3.79 5.64
C GLY A 375 4.49 3.47 6.32
N CYS A 376 5.60 3.84 5.70
CA CYS A 376 6.94 3.55 6.21
C CYS A 376 7.34 4.45 7.39
N ILE A 377 8.56 4.26 7.91
CA ILE A 377 9.10 4.95 9.08
C ILE A 377 9.15 6.49 8.93
N ASN A 378 9.13 7.00 7.69
CA ASN A 378 9.06 8.45 7.41
C ASN A 378 7.75 9.06 7.94
N PHE A 379 6.69 8.25 8.03
CA PHE A 379 5.39 8.63 8.57
C PHE A 379 5.27 8.21 10.04
N ARG A 380 6.12 8.78 10.90
CA ARG A 380 6.29 8.35 12.31
C ARG A 380 5.00 8.25 13.11
N ASP A 381 4.04 9.12 12.83
CA ASP A 381 2.75 9.17 13.54
C ASP A 381 1.82 8.00 13.17
N THR A 382 1.92 7.46 11.96
CA THR A 382 1.06 6.38 11.46
C THR A 382 1.79 5.05 11.28
N PHE A 383 3.13 5.05 11.25
CA PHE A 383 3.95 3.87 11.02
C PHE A 383 3.61 2.69 11.95
N CYS A 384 3.36 2.97 13.23
CA CYS A 384 2.99 1.93 14.19
C CYS A 384 1.57 1.38 13.99
N ASN A 385 0.75 1.97 13.13
CA ASN A 385 -0.58 1.44 12.81
C ASN A 385 -0.47 0.18 11.93
N ASN A 386 0.62 0.02 11.16
CA ASN A 386 0.86 -1.20 10.38
C ASN A 386 0.77 -2.48 11.25
N PRO A 387 0.53 -3.66 10.64
CA PRO A 387 0.68 -4.94 11.30
C PRO A 387 2.07 -5.07 11.95
N GLN A 388 2.13 -5.64 13.15
CA GLN A 388 3.37 -5.77 13.92
C GLN A 388 3.52 -7.23 14.34
N TYR A 389 4.66 -7.84 14.02
CA TYR A 389 4.93 -9.24 14.37
C TYR A 389 6.11 -9.33 15.31
N LEU A 390 5.90 -10.00 16.44
CA LEU A 390 6.90 -10.25 17.48
C LEU A 390 7.59 -11.59 17.23
N PHE A 391 8.90 -11.65 17.45
CA PHE A 391 9.66 -12.89 17.56
C PHE A 391 10.81 -12.78 18.55
N ASP A 392 11.26 -13.93 19.04
CA ASP A 392 12.34 -14.08 20.00
C ASP A 392 13.47 -14.89 19.37
N LEU A 393 14.71 -14.44 19.58
CA LEU A 393 15.92 -15.20 19.27
C LEU A 393 16.56 -15.61 20.58
N GLU A 394 16.64 -16.90 20.83
CA GLU A 394 17.15 -17.49 22.06
C GLU A 394 18.35 -18.38 21.70
N ASN A 395 19.53 -17.78 21.54
CA ASN A 395 20.79 -18.52 21.36
C ASN A 395 21.62 -18.45 22.64
N ASP A 396 22.15 -19.59 23.11
CA ASP A 396 23.00 -19.69 24.30
C ASP A 396 24.40 -19.08 24.11
N SER A 397 24.72 -18.60 22.91
CA SER A 397 25.98 -17.91 22.60
C SER A 397 25.78 -16.41 22.34
N ASP A 398 26.82 -15.61 22.60
CA ASP A 398 26.87 -14.19 22.23
C ASP A 398 27.07 -13.95 20.71
N LYS A 399 26.99 -15.03 19.91
CA LYS A 399 27.11 -14.94 18.45
C LYS A 399 25.77 -14.53 17.86
N PRO A 400 25.75 -13.65 16.84
CA PRO A 400 24.51 -13.26 16.19
C PRO A 400 23.99 -14.38 15.29
N ASP A 401 22.68 -14.61 15.34
CA ASP A 401 21.98 -15.58 14.50
C ASP A 401 21.73 -15.01 13.11
N GLU A 402 21.91 -15.85 12.09
CA GLU A 402 21.56 -15.49 10.72
C GLU A 402 20.05 -15.59 10.51
N ILE A 403 19.47 -14.55 9.90
CA ILE A 403 18.04 -14.48 9.63
C ILE A 403 17.81 -14.06 8.19
N LEU A 404 16.88 -14.76 7.55
CA LEU A 404 16.40 -14.43 6.21
C LEU A 404 14.95 -13.97 6.33
N VAL A 405 14.66 -12.78 5.81
CA VAL A 405 13.31 -12.19 5.85
C VAL A 405 12.87 -11.90 4.43
N ASN A 406 11.69 -12.39 4.07
CA ASN A 406 11.10 -12.20 2.76
C ASN A 406 9.68 -11.65 2.90
N LEU A 407 9.41 -10.49 2.30
CA LEU A 407 8.09 -9.87 2.22
C LEU A 407 7.61 -9.87 0.79
N ASP A 408 6.60 -10.70 0.49
CA ASP A 408 5.93 -10.72 -0.82
C ASP A 408 4.62 -9.91 -0.74
N GLN A 409 4.26 -9.20 -1.80
CA GLN A 409 2.92 -8.66 -2.01
C GLN A 409 2.15 -9.50 -3.04
N LEU A 410 0.82 -9.43 -2.99
CA LEU A 410 0.00 -10.01 -4.05
C LEU A 410 0.22 -9.17 -5.33
N GLY A 411 0.95 -9.73 -6.30
CA GLY A 411 1.28 -9.03 -7.54
C GLY A 411 0.03 -8.57 -8.27
N GLN A 412 0.09 -7.39 -8.89
CA GLN A 412 -1.04 -6.75 -9.58
C GLN A 412 -0.88 -6.77 -11.11
N ARG A 413 0.07 -7.57 -11.61
CA ARG A 413 0.39 -7.69 -13.03
C ARG A 413 -0.84 -8.03 -13.86
N TYR A 414 -1.73 -8.92 -13.39
CA TYR A 414 -2.98 -9.27 -14.07
C TYR A 414 -3.99 -8.11 -14.24
N LEU A 415 -3.79 -6.99 -13.55
CA LEU A 415 -4.58 -5.76 -13.68
C LEU A 415 -3.89 -4.70 -14.55
N GLY A 416 -2.70 -4.99 -15.08
CA GLY A 416 -1.85 -4.00 -15.75
C GLY A 416 -1.38 -2.87 -14.83
N LYS A 417 -1.25 -3.15 -13.52
CA LYS A 417 -0.79 -2.19 -12.51
C LYS A 417 0.60 -2.52 -11.99
N ASP A 418 1.35 -1.48 -11.68
CA ASP A 418 2.63 -1.61 -11.00
C ASP A 418 2.47 -2.16 -9.58
N ASN A 419 3.51 -2.83 -9.10
CA ASN A 419 3.61 -3.29 -7.73
C ASN A 419 3.68 -2.08 -6.76
N LEU A 420 3.16 -2.26 -5.55
CA LEU A 420 3.29 -1.25 -4.50
C LEU A 420 4.75 -1.13 -4.06
N THR A 421 5.20 0.07 -3.69
CA THR A 421 6.49 0.21 -3.00
C THR A 421 6.35 -0.35 -1.59
N ILE A 422 6.99 -1.47 -1.30
CA ILE A 422 6.89 -2.19 -0.02
C ILE A 422 8.25 -2.34 0.65
N GLY A 423 8.22 -2.54 1.96
CA GLY A 423 9.40 -2.85 2.76
C GLY A 423 9.02 -3.21 4.18
N PHE A 424 10.02 -3.49 5.01
CA PHE A 424 9.80 -3.78 6.42
C PHE A 424 10.92 -3.22 7.29
N PHE A 425 10.58 -3.06 8.56
CA PHE A 425 11.47 -2.47 9.57
C PHE A 425 11.51 -3.37 10.80
N ILE A 426 12.72 -3.65 11.29
CA ILE A 426 12.95 -4.53 12.45
C ILE A 426 13.52 -3.71 13.59
N MET A 427 12.92 -3.86 14.77
CA MET A 427 13.31 -3.15 16.00
C MET A 427 13.48 -4.14 17.13
N ARG A 428 14.57 -4.01 17.89
CA ARG A 428 14.69 -4.62 19.23
C ARG A 428 13.69 -3.95 20.17
N VAL A 429 12.97 -4.75 20.94
CA VAL A 429 11.95 -4.28 21.89
C VAL A 429 12.20 -4.90 23.27
N GLU A 430 11.39 -4.48 24.23
CA GLU A 430 11.49 -4.91 25.62
C GLU A 430 11.24 -6.41 25.77
N ASP A 431 12.03 -7.05 26.63
CA ASP A 431 12.08 -8.51 26.81
C ASP A 431 10.77 -9.09 27.37
N ASN A 432 9.87 -8.23 27.87
CA ASN A 432 8.52 -8.61 28.30
C ASN A 432 7.39 -7.98 27.44
N ARG A 433 7.71 -7.46 26.25
CA ARG A 433 6.74 -6.87 25.31
C ARG A 433 5.65 -7.88 24.93
N LYS A 434 4.39 -7.53 25.22
CA LYS A 434 3.19 -8.35 24.88
C LYS A 434 2.16 -7.64 24.00
N TYR A 435 2.22 -6.32 23.93
CA TYR A 435 1.25 -5.43 23.29
C TYR A 435 1.90 -4.63 22.16
N ARG A 436 1.10 -3.99 21.31
CA ARG A 436 1.56 -3.20 20.17
C ARG A 436 2.52 -2.06 20.60
N LEU A 437 3.44 -1.73 19.70
CA LEU A 437 4.19 -0.48 19.75
C LEU A 437 3.29 0.65 19.27
N HIS A 438 3.41 1.80 19.93
CA HIS A 438 2.72 3.04 19.57
C HIS A 438 3.67 4.10 19.03
N ARG A 439 4.97 3.84 19.15
CA ARG A 439 6.05 4.67 18.62
C ARG A 439 7.16 3.77 18.11
N PRO A 440 7.82 4.15 17.00
CA PRO A 440 8.97 3.41 16.53
C PRO A 440 10.11 3.48 17.55
N LYS A 441 10.77 2.34 17.77
CA LYS A 441 12.03 2.23 18.49
C LYS A 441 13.21 2.43 17.52
N PRO A 442 14.44 2.60 18.01
CA PRO A 442 15.62 2.67 17.16
C PRO A 442 15.69 1.50 16.18
N LYS A 443 16.12 1.78 14.94
CA LYS A 443 16.26 0.78 13.89
C LYS A 443 17.31 -0.25 14.31
N THR A 444 16.95 -1.53 14.31
CA THR A 444 17.95 -2.62 14.31
C THR A 444 18.40 -2.87 12.88
N THR A 445 17.44 -3.09 11.98
CA THR A 445 17.67 -3.22 10.55
C THR A 445 16.39 -2.96 9.78
N SER A 446 16.47 -2.81 8.47
CA SER A 446 15.31 -2.62 7.59
C SER A 446 15.63 -3.10 6.20
N SER A 447 14.61 -3.47 5.44
CA SER A 447 14.78 -3.64 3.99
C SER A 447 14.88 -2.28 3.30
N THR A 448 15.33 -2.30 2.05
CA THR A 448 15.06 -1.21 1.10
C THR A 448 13.57 -1.22 0.76
N TYR A 449 13.00 -0.04 0.52
CA TYR A 449 11.65 0.09 -0.01
C TYR A 449 11.73 0.17 -1.53
N ILE A 450 11.10 -0.77 -2.21
CA ILE A 450 11.16 -0.90 -3.66
C ILE A 450 9.82 -1.43 -4.19
N ASN A 451 9.47 -1.04 -5.41
CA ASN A 451 8.25 -1.43 -6.11
C ASN A 451 8.41 -2.79 -6.83
N THR A 452 8.92 -3.80 -6.12
CA THR A 452 8.99 -5.20 -6.60
C THR A 452 7.94 -6.05 -5.91
N ARG A 453 7.57 -7.18 -6.50
CA ARG A 453 6.61 -8.11 -5.87
C ARG A 453 7.15 -8.73 -4.58
N SER A 454 8.48 -8.86 -4.46
CA SER A 454 9.14 -9.46 -3.30
C SER A 454 10.33 -8.60 -2.85
N VAL A 455 10.49 -8.46 -1.53
CA VAL A 455 11.61 -7.79 -0.89
C VAL A 455 12.28 -8.74 0.08
N PHE A 456 13.59 -8.93 -0.10
CA PHE A 456 14.40 -9.86 0.66
C PHE A 456 15.46 -9.13 1.50
N LEU A 457 15.71 -9.60 2.72
CA LEU A 457 16.84 -9.19 3.55
C LEU A 457 17.47 -10.41 4.21
N ARG A 458 18.79 -10.54 4.03
CA ARG A 458 19.65 -11.42 4.82
C ARG A 458 20.43 -10.60 5.82
N THR A 459 20.35 -10.94 7.09
CA THR A 459 21.00 -10.16 8.15
C THR A 459 21.38 -11.05 9.33
N LYS A 460 22.13 -10.50 10.28
CA LYS A 460 22.51 -11.19 11.52
C LYS A 460 22.01 -10.38 12.71
N LEU A 461 21.25 -11.01 13.60
CA LEU A 461 20.70 -10.36 14.79
C LEU A 461 21.26 -11.04 16.05
N LEU A 462 21.62 -10.24 17.05
CA LEU A 462 21.95 -10.77 18.37
C LEU A 462 20.70 -11.36 19.03
N THR A 463 20.91 -12.23 20.02
CA THR A 463 19.81 -12.68 20.88
C THR A 463 19.01 -11.49 21.42
N GLY A 464 17.68 -11.58 21.32
CA GLY A 464 16.75 -10.65 21.95
C GLY A 464 15.33 -10.82 21.41
N ARG A 465 14.45 -9.95 21.87
CA ARG A 465 13.08 -9.83 21.39
C ARG A 465 12.95 -8.73 20.34
N TYR A 466 12.30 -9.04 19.22
CA TYR A 466 12.20 -8.15 18.07
C TYR A 466 10.76 -8.00 17.59
N VAL A 467 10.45 -6.83 17.04
CA VAL A 467 9.24 -6.60 16.25
C VAL A 467 9.62 -6.24 14.82
N ILE A 468 9.02 -6.95 13.87
CA ILE A 468 9.03 -6.62 12.45
C ILE A 468 7.71 -5.98 12.05
N VAL A 469 7.81 -4.87 11.32
CA VAL A 469 6.68 -4.08 10.81
C VAL A 469 6.76 -4.05 9.28
N PRO A 470 5.98 -4.88 8.57
CA PRO A 470 5.82 -4.76 7.13
C PRO A 470 4.89 -3.60 6.77
N SER A 471 5.28 -2.77 5.81
CA SER A 471 4.50 -1.61 5.39
C SER A 471 4.70 -1.28 3.91
N THR A 472 3.70 -0.62 3.33
CA THR A 472 3.88 0.17 2.11
C THR A 472 4.73 1.39 2.41
N PHE A 473 5.31 1.99 1.36
CA PHE A 473 6.06 3.24 1.51
C PHE A 473 5.14 4.36 2.00
N ASP A 474 4.06 4.63 1.27
CA ASP A 474 3.06 5.63 1.61
C ASP A 474 1.96 5.08 2.52
N PRO A 475 1.40 5.89 3.42
CA PRO A 475 0.26 5.51 4.25
C PRO A 475 -1.03 5.41 3.43
N ASN A 476 -2.06 4.77 3.98
CA ASN A 476 -3.38 4.58 3.39
C ASN A 476 -3.42 3.76 2.08
N ILE A 477 -2.34 3.08 1.75
CA ILE A 477 -2.28 2.13 0.64
C ILE A 477 -2.75 0.76 1.14
N GLU A 478 -3.76 0.21 0.49
CA GLU A 478 -4.28 -1.12 0.78
C GLU A 478 -3.54 -2.18 -0.04
N GLY A 479 -3.31 -3.33 0.56
CA GLY A 479 -2.65 -4.44 -0.12
C GLY A 479 -2.57 -5.68 0.75
N LYS A 480 -2.27 -6.82 0.14
CA LYS A 480 -2.05 -8.09 0.84
C LYS A 480 -0.57 -8.42 0.79
N PHE A 481 -0.05 -9.00 1.88
CA PHE A 481 1.33 -9.44 1.94
C PHE A 481 1.48 -10.83 2.57
N LEU A 482 2.57 -11.50 2.21
CA LEU A 482 3.07 -12.71 2.82
C LEU A 482 4.45 -12.39 3.40
N LEU A 483 4.59 -12.53 4.71
CA LEU A 483 5.87 -12.35 5.41
C LEU A 483 6.39 -13.72 5.84
N ARG A 484 7.61 -14.05 5.42
CA ARG A 484 8.32 -15.28 5.75
C ARG A 484 9.64 -14.95 6.43
N ILE A 485 9.92 -15.64 7.54
CA ILE A 485 11.15 -15.50 8.32
C ILE A 485 11.77 -16.89 8.46
N TYR A 486 13.07 -16.98 8.18
CA TYR A 486 13.86 -18.20 8.33
C TYR A 486 14.96 -17.98 9.35
N THR A 487 15.02 -18.88 10.33
CA THR A 487 15.98 -18.86 11.44
C THR A 487 16.61 -20.23 11.66
N ASP A 488 17.76 -20.27 12.35
CA ASP A 488 18.45 -21.53 12.69
C ASP A 488 17.68 -22.36 13.72
N ASN A 489 16.90 -21.71 14.58
CA ASN A 489 16.06 -22.33 15.61
C ASN A 489 14.59 -21.93 15.43
N SER A 490 13.66 -22.72 15.98
CA SER A 490 12.25 -22.35 16.00
C SER A 490 12.04 -21.08 16.82
N ILE A 491 11.24 -20.15 16.30
CA ILE A 491 10.95 -18.86 16.94
C ILE A 491 9.47 -18.74 17.30
N ASN A 492 9.17 -18.02 18.38
CA ASN A 492 7.80 -17.67 18.75
C ASN A 492 7.30 -16.49 17.92
N PHE A 493 6.96 -16.74 16.66
CA PHE A 493 6.48 -15.72 15.73
C PHE A 493 4.98 -15.48 15.88
N ARG A 494 4.57 -14.25 16.23
CA ARG A 494 3.14 -13.91 16.43
C ARG A 494 2.82 -12.44 16.22
N GLU A 495 1.60 -12.15 15.79
CA GLU A 495 1.10 -10.77 15.64
C GLU A 495 0.78 -10.10 16.99
N LEU A 496 1.16 -8.83 17.13
CA LEU A 496 0.73 -7.95 18.22
C LEU A 496 -0.60 -7.29 17.85
N LYS A 497 -1.70 -7.81 18.41
CA LYS A 497 -3.06 -7.30 18.15
C LYS A 497 -3.61 -6.37 19.23
N LYS A 498 -3.16 -6.53 20.48
CA LYS A 498 -3.69 -5.78 21.63
C LYS A 498 -2.90 -4.49 21.82
N GLU A 499 -3.59 -3.36 21.96
CA GLU A 499 -2.96 -2.04 22.15
C GLU A 499 -2.34 -1.89 23.55
N CYS A 500 -2.99 -2.40 24.58
CA CYS A 500 -2.54 -2.37 25.96
C CYS A 500 -3.17 -3.53 26.75
N PRO A 501 -2.75 -3.77 28.02
CA PRO A 501 -3.47 -4.68 28.91
C PRO A 501 -4.92 -4.23 29.07
N MET A 502 -5.86 -5.16 28.87
CA MET A 502 -7.27 -4.95 29.20
C MET A 502 -7.53 -5.42 30.64
N PRO A 503 -8.39 -4.74 31.41
CA PRO A 503 -8.86 -5.26 32.69
C PRO A 503 -9.59 -6.61 32.51
N PHE A 504 -9.44 -7.50 33.49
CA PHE A 504 -9.68 -8.95 33.32
C PHE A 504 -11.16 -9.38 33.20
N PHE A 505 -12.15 -8.48 33.34
CA PHE A 505 -13.57 -8.86 33.19
C PHE A 505 -14.38 -7.75 32.52
N LYS A 506 -14.89 -8.02 31.31
CA LYS A 506 -15.81 -7.13 30.58
C LYS A 506 -17.26 -7.19 31.07
N SER A 507 -17.62 -8.04 32.04
CA SER A 507 -19.03 -8.29 32.36
C SER A 507 -19.48 -8.01 33.80
N CYS A 508 -18.62 -7.78 34.80
CA CYS A 508 -19.10 -7.68 36.19
C CYS A 508 -18.41 -6.68 37.14
N ASN A 509 -17.54 -5.76 36.69
CA ASN A 509 -16.98 -4.77 37.62
C ASN A 509 -16.76 -3.37 36.98
N PRO A 510 -17.62 -2.36 37.30
CA PRO A 510 -17.44 -0.98 36.84
C PRO A 510 -16.21 -0.27 37.42
N PHE A 511 -15.47 -0.89 38.35
CA PHE A 511 -14.27 -0.33 38.98
C PHE A 511 -12.95 -0.89 38.44
N ALA A 512 -12.96 -1.64 37.34
CA ALA A 512 -11.75 -2.24 36.78
C ALA A 512 -10.78 -1.15 36.28
N LYS A 513 -9.66 -0.97 36.99
CA LYS A 513 -8.69 0.10 36.71
C LYS A 513 -7.90 -0.19 35.44
N TYR A 514 -7.79 0.79 34.55
CA TYR A 514 -6.79 0.81 33.50
C TYR A 514 -5.42 1.14 34.09
N ALA A 515 -4.35 0.79 33.36
CA ALA A 515 -3.04 1.31 33.71
C ALA A 515 -3.12 2.86 33.77
N SER A 516 -2.33 3.46 34.66
CA SER A 516 -2.27 4.91 34.87
C SER A 516 -1.06 5.54 34.17
N CYS A 517 0.01 4.76 33.96
CA CYS A 517 1.14 5.12 33.13
C CYS A 517 1.80 3.86 32.56
N VAL A 518 2.67 4.06 31.58
CA VAL A 518 3.58 3.03 31.04
C VAL A 518 5.02 3.48 31.26
N THR A 519 5.84 2.60 31.84
CA THR A 519 7.25 2.86 32.07
C THR A 519 8.10 1.86 31.31
N SER A 520 8.99 2.35 30.46
CA SER A 520 10.04 1.59 29.79
C SER A 520 11.36 1.83 30.53
N LEU A 521 12.08 0.76 30.83
CA LEU A 521 13.38 0.78 31.50
C LEU A 521 14.36 -0.09 30.72
N LEU A 522 15.53 0.44 30.38
CA LEU A 522 16.67 -0.30 29.82
C LEU A 522 17.82 -0.23 30.81
N VAL A 523 18.24 -1.37 31.36
CA VAL A 523 19.45 -1.47 32.18
C VAL A 523 20.58 -1.93 31.27
N LYS A 524 21.57 -1.06 31.05
CA LYS A 524 22.68 -1.31 30.12
C LYS A 524 23.75 -2.16 30.78
N SER A 525 24.34 -1.64 31.85
CA SER A 525 25.52 -2.22 32.48
C SER A 525 25.68 -1.78 33.93
N ALA A 526 26.57 -2.46 34.64
CA ALA A 526 27.14 -1.96 35.88
C ALA A 526 28.65 -1.77 35.75
N SER A 527 29.21 -0.93 36.61
CA SER A 527 30.65 -0.71 36.72
C SER A 527 31.09 -0.69 38.18
N ASN A 528 32.35 -1.06 38.41
CA ASN A 528 32.97 -1.08 39.74
C ASN A 528 32.25 -2.02 40.72
N LEU A 529 31.74 -3.15 40.24
CA LEU A 529 31.29 -4.22 41.12
C LEU A 529 32.50 -4.79 41.87
N SER A 530 32.29 -5.23 43.10
CA SER A 530 33.29 -5.94 43.88
C SER A 530 32.87 -7.38 44.09
N ASN A 531 33.76 -8.33 43.80
CA ASN A 531 33.48 -9.74 44.06
C ASN A 531 33.52 -10.03 45.58
N PRO A 532 32.40 -10.42 46.21
CA PRO A 532 32.39 -10.75 47.63
C PRO A 532 33.08 -12.09 47.93
N ASN A 533 33.24 -12.96 46.92
CA ASN A 533 33.88 -14.27 47.02
C ASN A 533 35.28 -14.22 46.41
N SER A 534 36.32 -14.11 47.24
CA SER A 534 37.71 -13.95 46.78
C SER A 534 38.24 -15.09 45.89
N ASN A 535 37.59 -16.26 45.90
CA ASN A 535 38.02 -17.47 45.18
C ASN A 535 37.03 -17.94 44.09
N GLY A 536 35.96 -17.18 43.78
CA GLY A 536 34.93 -17.57 42.81
C GLY A 536 34.79 -16.57 41.64
N THR A 537 34.09 -16.96 40.57
CA THR A 537 33.75 -16.04 39.46
C THR A 537 32.58 -15.12 39.85
N LEU A 538 32.59 -13.87 39.36
CA LEU A 538 31.47 -12.96 39.57
C LEU A 538 30.46 -13.07 38.42
N ASP A 539 29.59 -14.08 38.51
CA ASP A 539 28.53 -14.33 37.53
C ASP A 539 27.25 -13.57 37.92
N THR A 540 26.88 -12.53 37.18
CA THR A 540 25.80 -11.61 37.60
C THR A 540 24.64 -11.52 36.61
N TYR A 541 23.43 -11.34 37.13
CA TYR A 541 22.24 -11.03 36.35
C TYR A 541 21.35 -10.02 37.07
N VAL A 542 20.42 -9.40 36.35
CA VAL A 542 19.52 -8.37 36.88
C VAL A 542 18.07 -8.81 36.77
N ILE A 543 17.29 -8.55 37.81
CA ILE A 543 15.83 -8.70 37.81
C ILE A 543 15.18 -7.32 37.98
N LEU A 544 14.35 -6.93 37.01
CA LEU A 544 13.52 -5.72 37.05
C LEU A 544 12.15 -6.07 37.60
N LYS A 545 11.77 -5.52 38.76
CA LYS A 545 10.49 -5.78 39.43
C LYS A 545 9.62 -4.53 39.48
N CYS A 546 8.35 -4.66 39.09
CA CYS A 546 7.36 -3.62 39.27
C CYS A 546 5.94 -4.24 39.36
N GLU A 547 5.22 -3.93 40.43
CA GLU A 547 3.82 -4.39 40.64
C GLU A 547 3.62 -5.90 40.47
N GLY A 548 4.56 -6.73 40.94
CA GLY A 548 4.50 -8.19 40.84
C GLY A 548 4.83 -8.75 39.45
N LYS A 549 5.26 -7.92 38.51
CA LYS A 549 5.84 -8.35 37.22
C LYS A 549 7.36 -8.28 37.29
N GLU A 550 8.00 -9.29 36.73
CA GLU A 550 9.46 -9.43 36.73
C GLU A 550 10.00 -9.62 35.32
N VAL A 551 11.19 -9.08 35.04
CA VAL A 551 11.95 -9.27 33.81
C VAL A 551 13.40 -9.51 34.20
N SER A 552 13.97 -10.63 33.77
CA SER A 552 15.34 -11.01 34.13
C SER A 552 16.29 -10.94 32.94
N SER A 553 17.52 -10.51 33.18
CA SER A 553 18.59 -10.58 32.19
C SER A 553 19.20 -11.98 32.12
N ARG A 554 20.07 -12.17 31.13
CA ARG A 554 21.03 -13.28 31.13
C ARG A 554 22.09 -13.08 32.21
N VAL A 555 22.74 -14.18 32.56
CA VAL A 555 23.92 -14.20 33.43
C VAL A 555 25.14 -13.78 32.61
N VAL A 556 25.80 -12.71 33.02
CA VAL A 556 27.12 -12.31 32.53
C VAL A 556 28.15 -12.94 33.43
N LYS A 557 29.02 -13.78 32.87
CA LYS A 557 30.00 -14.54 33.63
C LYS A 557 31.25 -13.73 33.90
N ASP A 558 31.80 -13.91 35.11
CA ASP A 558 33.09 -13.40 35.56
C ASP A 558 33.45 -11.97 35.11
N SER A 559 32.60 -10.99 35.44
CA SER A 559 32.83 -9.59 35.06
C SER A 559 32.49 -8.61 36.16
N LEU A 560 33.43 -7.69 36.44
CA LEU A 560 33.23 -6.53 37.31
C LEU A 560 32.56 -5.36 36.56
N PHE A 561 32.42 -5.47 35.23
CA PHE A 561 31.81 -4.50 34.33
C PHE A 561 30.74 -5.18 33.45
N PRO A 562 29.72 -5.81 34.04
CA PRO A 562 28.77 -6.62 33.27
C PRO A 562 27.87 -5.73 32.39
N GLU A 563 27.65 -6.17 31.15
CA GLU A 563 26.69 -5.57 30.22
C GLU A 563 25.48 -6.50 30.06
N TRP A 564 24.36 -6.16 30.71
CA TRP A 564 23.15 -6.98 30.67
C TRP A 564 22.22 -6.63 29.52
N ASN A 565 22.17 -5.35 29.13
CA ASN A 565 21.31 -4.82 28.07
C ASN A 565 19.85 -5.33 28.13
N VAL A 566 19.31 -5.44 29.35
CA VAL A 566 17.96 -5.95 29.63
C VAL A 566 16.95 -4.81 29.64
N SER A 567 15.79 -5.03 29.04
CA SER A 567 14.78 -4.01 28.87
C SER A 567 13.39 -4.49 29.26
N GLY A 568 12.69 -3.70 30.08
CA GLY A 568 11.35 -4.01 30.57
C GLY A 568 10.36 -2.89 30.26
N ILE A 569 9.14 -3.25 29.87
CA ILE A 569 7.99 -2.36 29.80
C ILE A 569 6.95 -2.74 30.88
N PHE A 570 6.57 -1.76 31.70
CA PHE A 570 5.65 -1.93 32.82
C PHE A 570 4.44 -1.02 32.66
N TYR A 571 3.26 -1.62 32.53
CA TYR A 571 1.97 -0.93 32.60
C TYR A 571 1.57 -0.84 34.06
N ARG A 572 1.67 0.35 34.65
CA ARG A 572 1.58 0.60 36.10
C ARG A 572 0.21 1.13 36.49
N TYR A 573 -0.43 0.50 37.46
CA TYR A 573 -1.75 0.89 37.98
C TYR A 573 -1.64 1.86 39.17
N ASN A 574 -0.51 1.83 39.88
CA ASN A 574 -0.20 2.72 40.97
C ASN A 574 1.15 3.42 40.72
N GLN A 575 1.08 4.70 40.35
CA GLN A 575 2.28 5.52 40.07
C GLN A 575 3.19 5.73 41.28
N ARG A 576 2.72 5.44 42.51
CA ARG A 576 3.50 5.56 43.74
C ARG A 576 4.37 4.33 44.02
N LYS A 577 4.10 3.18 43.39
CA LYS A 577 4.92 1.98 43.58
C LYS A 577 6.21 2.09 42.77
N PRO A 578 7.41 1.98 43.39
CA PRO A 578 8.66 2.12 42.68
C PRO A 578 8.94 0.91 41.76
N ILE A 579 9.94 1.07 40.90
CA ILE A 579 10.57 0.00 40.13
C ILE A 579 11.83 -0.40 40.88
N GLU A 580 11.96 -1.67 41.20
CA GLU A 580 13.13 -2.23 41.87
C GLU A 580 13.99 -2.98 40.87
N ILE A 581 15.29 -2.68 40.85
CA ILE A 581 16.30 -3.34 40.02
C ILE A 581 17.19 -4.12 40.97
N GLN A 582 17.12 -5.44 40.92
CA GLN A 582 17.92 -6.31 41.78
C GLN A 582 19.07 -6.91 40.98
N VAL A 583 20.29 -6.81 41.49
CA VAL A 583 21.48 -7.48 40.96
C VAL A 583 21.71 -8.76 41.76
N TRP A 584 21.81 -9.88 41.07
CA TRP A 584 21.97 -11.20 41.65
C TRP A 584 23.28 -11.84 41.19
N ILE A 585 23.93 -12.58 42.09
CA ILE A 585 25.07 -13.44 41.80
C ILE A 585 24.54 -14.86 41.60
N ARG A 586 24.88 -15.45 40.46
CA ARG A 586 24.62 -16.85 40.14
C ARG A 586 25.66 -17.71 40.85
N ASN A 587 25.21 -18.63 41.70
CA ASN A 587 26.08 -19.64 42.33
C ASN A 587 25.61 -21.05 41.99
N ALA A 588 26.45 -22.05 42.31
CA ALA A 588 26.17 -23.46 42.00
C ALA A 588 24.93 -24.03 42.71
N PHE A 589 24.63 -23.57 43.93
CA PHE A 589 23.53 -24.11 44.74
C PHE A 589 22.37 -23.14 44.95
N LYS A 590 22.68 -21.87 45.24
CA LYS A 590 21.68 -20.84 45.51
C LYS A 590 22.21 -19.46 45.12
N ASP A 591 21.43 -18.73 44.34
CA ASP A 591 21.78 -17.37 43.94
C ASP A 591 21.68 -16.40 45.13
N ASP A 592 22.63 -15.49 45.22
CA ASP A 592 22.69 -14.47 46.27
C ASP A 592 22.34 -13.08 45.71
N LEU A 593 21.60 -12.30 46.48
CA LEU A 593 21.33 -10.90 46.13
C LEU A 593 22.61 -10.09 46.35
N TYR A 594 23.17 -9.48 45.29
CA TYR A 594 24.29 -8.57 45.39
C TYR A 594 23.86 -7.21 45.95
N GLY A 595 22.74 -6.69 45.46
CA GLY A 595 22.18 -5.42 45.87
C GLY A 595 21.04 -4.97 44.95
N SER A 596 20.53 -3.77 45.17
CA SER A 596 19.38 -3.23 44.45
C SER A 596 19.44 -1.72 44.26
N VAL A 597 18.65 -1.25 43.30
CA VAL A 597 18.35 0.16 43.03
C VAL A 597 16.83 0.32 42.98
N VAL A 598 16.29 1.28 43.74
CA VAL A 598 14.84 1.57 43.77
C VAL A 598 14.57 2.90 43.09
N LEU A 599 13.68 2.90 42.10
CA LEU A 599 13.33 4.07 41.30
C LEU A 599 11.85 4.42 41.46
N ASP A 600 11.52 5.65 41.89
CA ASP A 600 10.13 6.13 41.92
C ASP A 600 9.49 6.15 40.52
N ALA A 601 10.30 6.42 39.49
CA ALA A 601 9.91 6.48 38.08
C ALA A 601 8.62 7.29 37.81
N LYS A 602 8.48 8.45 38.46
CA LYS A 602 7.31 9.33 38.31
C LYS A 602 7.13 9.73 36.83
N PRO A 603 5.90 9.66 36.28
CA PRO A 603 5.66 10.04 34.89
C PRO A 603 6.00 11.50 34.65
N ASN A 604 6.92 11.77 33.72
CA ASN A 604 7.31 13.12 33.32
C ASN A 604 7.32 13.28 31.79
N ASN A 605 6.93 12.23 31.05
CA ASN A 605 6.91 12.17 29.59
C ASN A 605 8.27 12.47 28.92
N LYS A 606 9.37 12.35 29.66
CA LYS A 606 10.75 12.54 29.18
C LYS A 606 11.51 11.22 29.18
N HIS A 607 12.53 11.14 28.32
CA HIS A 607 13.56 10.10 28.39
C HIS A 607 14.68 10.61 29.28
N VAL A 608 15.14 9.79 30.22
CA VAL A 608 16.14 10.15 31.23
C VAL A 608 17.22 9.08 31.26
N LEU A 609 18.47 9.51 31.19
CA LEU A 609 19.63 8.67 31.48
C LEU A 609 19.96 8.77 32.96
N LEU A 610 20.13 7.63 33.63
CA LEU A 610 20.39 7.54 35.05
C LEU A 610 21.63 6.69 35.31
N GLU A 611 22.39 7.11 36.30
CA GLU A 611 23.47 6.33 36.91
C GLU A 611 23.21 6.31 38.42
N CYS A 612 23.08 5.10 38.99
CA CYS A 612 22.66 4.93 40.38
C CYS A 612 23.57 3.95 41.11
N SER A 613 23.92 4.26 42.35
CA SER A 613 24.70 3.37 43.21
C SER A 613 23.86 2.18 43.67
N ILE A 614 24.46 1.00 43.62
CA ILE A 614 23.86 -0.23 44.13
C ILE A 614 23.89 -0.19 45.66
N SER A 615 22.78 -0.57 46.31
CA SER A 615 22.66 -0.58 47.77
C SER A 615 21.86 -1.78 48.27
N GLY A 616 21.71 -1.95 49.59
CA GLY A 616 20.83 -2.98 50.18
C GLY A 616 21.54 -4.23 50.70
N THR A 617 22.85 -4.41 50.47
CA THR A 617 23.68 -5.41 51.16
C THR A 617 25.01 -4.77 51.61
N PRO A 618 25.73 -5.37 52.59
CA PRO A 618 27.03 -4.85 53.03
C PRO A 618 28.12 -4.83 51.94
N HIS A 619 27.97 -5.65 50.89
CA HIS A 619 28.94 -5.78 49.80
C HIS A 619 28.51 -5.08 48.51
N ALA A 620 27.34 -4.43 48.49
CA ALA A 620 26.82 -3.70 47.36
C ALA A 620 27.73 -2.49 47.03
N LYS A 621 28.51 -2.62 45.96
CA LYS A 621 29.35 -1.56 45.41
C LYS A 621 29.12 -1.43 43.91
N GLY A 622 29.40 -0.25 43.37
CA GLY A 622 29.32 0.02 41.94
C GLY A 622 28.09 0.82 41.53
N LEU A 623 28.08 1.16 40.25
CA LEU A 623 27.10 2.05 39.61
C LEU A 623 26.39 1.31 38.48
N ILE A 624 25.06 1.40 38.42
CA ILE A 624 24.25 0.89 37.31
C ILE A 624 23.90 2.03 36.37
N LYS A 625 24.17 1.85 35.08
CA LYS A 625 23.77 2.74 34.00
C LYS A 625 22.48 2.27 33.35
N MET A 626 21.50 3.16 33.24
CA MET A 626 20.17 2.81 32.72
C MET A 626 19.49 3.98 32.01
N GLU A 627 18.50 3.65 31.19
CA GLU A 627 17.59 4.61 30.55
C GLU A 627 16.15 4.37 31.00
N LEU A 628 15.46 5.45 31.37
CA LEU A 628 14.11 5.41 31.88
C LEU A 628 13.19 6.34 31.08
N GLN A 629 12.01 5.85 30.73
CA GLN A 629 10.94 6.67 30.15
C GLN A 629 9.60 6.28 30.76
N SER A 630 8.90 7.24 31.39
CA SER A 630 7.60 7.01 32.04
C SER A 630 6.55 7.98 31.48
N MET A 631 5.49 7.43 30.88
CA MET A 631 4.46 8.18 30.15
C MET A 631 3.06 7.95 30.71
N THR A 632 2.28 9.01 30.93
CA THR A 632 0.87 8.90 31.37
C THR A 632 -0.08 8.54 30.25
N ASN A 633 0.33 8.78 29.01
CA ASN A 633 -0.50 8.57 27.85
C ASN A 633 -0.34 7.14 27.30
N ILE A 634 -1.15 6.21 27.82
CA ILE A 634 -1.02 4.77 27.55
C ILE A 634 -1.53 4.36 26.16
N THR A 635 -2.38 5.20 25.55
CA THR A 635 -3.01 4.94 24.24
C THR A 635 -3.11 6.15 23.31
N ALA A 636 -2.96 7.40 23.76
CA ALA A 636 -3.31 8.56 22.93
C ALA A 636 -2.19 9.01 21.96
N PHE A 637 -1.67 8.05 21.21
CA PHE A 637 -1.06 8.30 19.90
C PHE A 637 -1.75 7.56 18.74
N SER A 638 -2.75 6.68 18.98
CA SER A 638 -3.51 6.03 17.90
C SER A 638 -4.95 6.52 17.70
N PHE A 639 -5.42 7.49 18.49
CA PHE A 639 -6.68 8.19 18.22
C PHE A 639 -6.53 9.70 18.45
N LYS A 640 -5.80 10.35 17.55
CA LYS A 640 -6.26 11.67 17.09
C LYS A 640 -7.06 11.46 15.83
N LYS A 641 -8.25 10.87 15.97
CA LYS A 641 -9.31 11.11 14.99
C LYS A 641 -9.72 12.56 15.20
N TYR A 642 -9.05 13.44 14.47
CA TYR A 642 -9.39 14.86 14.37
C TYR A 642 -10.74 14.98 13.68
N PHE A 643 -11.84 14.98 14.42
CA PHE A 643 -13.16 15.28 13.86
C PHE A 643 -14.03 16.02 14.87
N ALA A 644 -13.91 17.34 14.84
CA ALA A 644 -15.05 18.24 14.91
C ALA A 644 -14.72 19.38 13.92
N GLU A 645 -15.65 20.05 13.26
CA GLU A 645 -16.56 20.99 13.91
C GLU A 645 -17.84 21.23 13.06
N SER A 646 -18.99 20.95 13.68
CA SER A 646 -20.24 21.73 13.84
C SER A 646 -21.00 22.53 12.76
N CYS A 647 -20.56 22.71 11.51
CA CYS A 647 -21.42 23.38 10.53
C CYS A 647 -22.66 22.54 10.19
N ILE A 648 -23.80 23.19 10.06
CA ILE A 648 -25.09 22.57 9.74
C ILE A 648 -25.67 23.25 8.49
N SER A 649 -26.28 22.43 7.65
CA SER A 649 -27.10 22.90 6.54
C SER A 649 -28.46 22.25 6.60
N PHE A 650 -29.50 23.05 6.53
CA PHE A 650 -30.86 22.60 6.35
C PHE A 650 -31.32 22.90 4.93
N TYR A 651 -31.81 21.88 4.23
CA TYR A 651 -32.37 22.01 2.89
C TYR A 651 -33.82 21.60 2.93
N CYS A 652 -34.73 22.46 2.48
CA CYS A 652 -36.09 22.09 2.16
C CYS A 652 -36.28 22.16 0.65
N ILE A 653 -36.66 21.03 0.06
CA ILE A 653 -36.87 20.87 -1.38
C ILE A 653 -38.34 20.54 -1.60
N ASN A 654 -39.00 21.33 -2.44
CA ASN A 654 -40.39 21.11 -2.81
C ASN A 654 -40.49 20.78 -4.31
N SER A 655 -40.96 19.57 -4.62
CA SER A 655 -41.10 19.06 -5.99
C SER A 655 -42.47 19.30 -6.61
N CYS A 656 -43.49 19.69 -5.82
CA CYS A 656 -44.83 19.93 -6.33
C CYS A 656 -44.91 21.31 -7.01
N GLY A 657 -45.35 21.33 -8.27
CA GLY A 657 -45.64 22.57 -9.00
C GLY A 657 -46.81 23.32 -8.37
N ALA A 658 -46.89 24.63 -8.65
CA ALA A 658 -48.03 25.46 -8.29
C ALA A 658 -49.35 24.75 -8.62
N SER A 659 -50.25 24.59 -7.65
CA SER A 659 -51.59 24.08 -7.91
C SER A 659 -52.31 25.05 -8.86
N ASN A 660 -53.15 24.52 -9.75
CA ASN A 660 -53.94 25.28 -10.72
C ASN A 660 -54.95 26.27 -10.08
N ASP A 661 -55.05 26.30 -8.75
CA ASP A 661 -56.04 27.09 -8.01
C ASP A 661 -55.58 28.53 -7.70
N GLY A 662 -54.46 28.98 -8.27
CA GLY A 662 -54.00 30.37 -8.18
C GLY A 662 -53.56 30.83 -6.78
N ILE A 663 -53.62 29.96 -5.77
CA ILE A 663 -53.25 30.22 -4.37
C ILE A 663 -52.29 29.12 -3.90
N ASN A 664 -51.02 29.19 -4.32
CA ASN A 664 -49.89 28.53 -3.65
C ASN A 664 -48.56 28.99 -4.28
N ARG A 665 -47.95 30.05 -3.74
CA ARG A 665 -46.57 30.44 -4.09
C ARG A 665 -45.64 30.02 -2.96
N GLY A 666 -45.21 28.75 -2.98
CA GLY A 666 -44.14 28.26 -2.11
C GLY A 666 -42.76 28.50 -2.74
N TYR A 667 -41.70 28.26 -1.97
CA TYR A 667 -40.33 28.18 -2.50
C TYR A 667 -40.05 26.74 -2.95
N LYS A 668 -39.42 26.57 -4.12
CA LYS A 668 -38.95 25.26 -4.58
C LYS A 668 -37.71 24.79 -3.83
N LEU A 669 -36.89 25.74 -3.35
CA LEU A 669 -35.73 25.49 -2.49
C LEU A 669 -35.65 26.53 -1.38
N ILE A 670 -35.47 26.06 -0.15
CA ILE A 670 -35.06 26.86 1.00
C ILE A 670 -33.77 26.21 1.55
N LEU A 671 -32.65 26.92 1.51
CA LEU A 671 -31.37 26.47 2.05
C LEU A 671 -30.96 27.40 3.18
N ALA A 672 -30.83 26.87 4.39
CA ALA A 672 -30.31 27.58 5.56
C ALA A 672 -28.97 26.94 5.98
N ASN A 673 -27.92 27.74 6.13
CA ASN A 673 -26.59 27.25 6.49
C ASN A 673 -25.92 28.16 7.50
N ASN A 674 -25.23 27.58 8.48
CA ASN A 674 -24.28 28.30 9.31
C ASN A 674 -22.83 27.91 8.98
N ARG A 675 -21.95 28.92 9.05
CA ARG A 675 -20.52 28.79 8.87
C ARG A 675 -19.79 29.08 10.16
N ASP A 676 -19.02 28.10 10.59
CA ASP A 676 -18.09 28.23 11.71
C ASP A 676 -16.68 28.53 11.19
N GLU A 677 -16.02 29.55 11.72
CA GLU A 677 -14.66 29.91 11.34
C GLU A 677 -13.91 30.72 12.41
N SER A 678 -12.62 30.95 12.19
CA SER A 678 -11.81 31.80 13.07
C SER A 678 -12.21 33.27 12.97
N ILE A 679 -12.25 33.97 14.11
CA ILE A 679 -12.52 35.42 14.16
C ILE A 679 -11.47 36.26 13.40
N TYR A 680 -10.30 35.70 13.10
CA TYR A 680 -9.21 36.40 12.41
C TYR A 680 -9.17 36.17 10.90
N ARG A 681 -10.12 35.42 10.31
CA ARG A 681 -10.22 35.25 8.86
C ARG A 681 -11.26 36.22 8.29
N PRO A 682 -10.86 37.20 7.46
CA PRO A 682 -11.82 38.10 6.81
C PRO A 682 -12.50 37.44 5.60
N THR A 683 -13.79 37.73 5.43
CA THR A 683 -14.64 37.26 4.33
C THR A 683 -15.25 38.47 3.65
N ILE A 684 -15.20 38.52 2.32
CA ILE A 684 -15.90 39.55 1.53
C ILE A 684 -17.38 39.18 1.45
N PRO A 685 -18.32 40.12 1.71
CA PRO A 685 -19.74 39.88 1.55
C PRO A 685 -20.11 39.28 0.19
N ALA A 686 -21.20 38.52 0.16
CA ALA A 686 -21.64 37.85 -1.06
C ALA A 686 -21.81 38.83 -2.24
N SER A 687 -21.26 38.44 -3.40
CA SER A 687 -21.36 39.20 -4.64
C SER A 687 -21.24 38.25 -5.85
N PHE A 688 -21.55 38.76 -7.05
CA PHE A 688 -21.19 38.06 -8.28
C PHE A 688 -19.69 38.14 -8.47
N TRP A 689 -19.04 36.98 -8.56
CA TRP A 689 -17.60 36.92 -8.61
C TRP A 689 -17.03 37.48 -9.92
N PRO A 690 -15.86 38.15 -9.90
CA PRO A 690 -15.22 38.62 -11.12
C PRO A 690 -14.75 37.47 -12.03
N THR A 691 -14.69 37.74 -13.34
CA THR A 691 -14.10 36.81 -14.34
C THR A 691 -12.59 37.01 -14.53
N LYS A 692 -12.03 38.21 -14.24
CA LYS A 692 -10.58 38.52 -14.32
C LYS A 692 -10.15 39.58 -13.29
N PHE A 693 -8.90 39.51 -12.82
CA PHE A 693 -8.22 40.61 -12.11
C PHE A 693 -7.26 41.35 -13.06
N SER A 694 -7.24 42.68 -13.03
CA SER A 694 -6.16 43.46 -13.63
C SER A 694 -5.10 43.79 -12.57
N ASN A 695 -3.84 43.47 -12.85
CA ASN A 695 -2.70 43.89 -12.03
C ASN A 695 -2.62 45.42 -11.95
N ALA A 696 -3.03 46.01 -10.83
CA ALA A 696 -2.63 47.36 -10.45
C ALA A 696 -1.63 47.25 -9.30
N LYS A 697 -0.52 47.99 -9.39
CA LYS A 697 0.60 47.99 -8.43
C LYS A 697 0.28 48.64 -7.07
N SER A 698 -0.98 48.68 -6.65
CA SER A 698 -1.42 49.10 -5.32
C SER A 698 -2.30 48.00 -4.73
N ASN A 699 -2.34 47.87 -3.40
CA ASN A 699 -3.14 46.89 -2.66
C ASN A 699 -4.68 47.02 -2.84
N ASP A 700 -5.13 47.69 -3.90
CA ASP A 700 -6.52 47.90 -4.24
C ASP A 700 -6.90 46.99 -5.42
N PHE A 701 -7.52 45.87 -5.08
CA PHE A 701 -8.07 44.96 -6.08
C PHE A 701 -9.32 45.59 -6.72
N ILE A 702 -9.23 45.98 -7.99
CA ILE A 702 -10.40 46.42 -8.76
C ILE A 702 -11.12 45.17 -9.29
N TYR A 703 -12.30 44.90 -8.75
CA TYR A 703 -13.18 43.82 -9.18
C TYR A 703 -13.90 44.20 -10.47
N LEU A 704 -13.69 43.45 -11.56
CA LEU A 704 -14.55 43.56 -12.76
C LEU A 704 -15.77 42.64 -12.58
N PRO A 705 -16.98 43.16 -12.29
CA PRO A 705 -18.14 42.33 -12.02
C PRO A 705 -18.48 41.42 -13.21
N CYS A 706 -18.80 40.14 -12.94
CA CYS A 706 -19.37 39.25 -13.95
C CYS A 706 -20.72 39.80 -14.39
N ASN A 707 -20.81 40.28 -15.64
CA ASN A 707 -22.05 40.79 -16.17
C ASN A 707 -22.92 39.62 -16.61
N GLN A 708 -24.10 39.44 -16.01
CA GLN A 708 -25.06 38.40 -16.42
C GLN A 708 -25.41 38.48 -17.92
N ASN A 709 -25.24 39.65 -18.56
CA ASN A 709 -25.48 39.88 -19.99
C ASN A 709 -24.27 39.60 -20.90
N SER A 710 -23.16 39.11 -20.35
CA SER A 710 -21.95 38.72 -21.09
C SER A 710 -22.22 37.53 -22.02
N LYS A 711 -21.75 37.59 -23.28
CA LYS A 711 -21.80 36.48 -24.26
C LYS A 711 -20.70 35.42 -24.07
N THR A 712 -20.01 35.42 -22.94
CA THR A 712 -18.95 34.43 -22.62
C THR A 712 -19.55 33.11 -22.14
N ASP A 713 -18.95 31.97 -22.52
CA ASP A 713 -19.38 30.61 -22.12
C ASP A 713 -19.11 30.25 -20.64
N GLU A 714 -18.54 31.17 -19.86
CA GLU A 714 -18.25 31.01 -18.43
C GLU A 714 -19.43 31.39 -17.55
N LEU A 715 -19.81 30.52 -16.61
CA LEU A 715 -20.92 30.74 -15.68
C LEU A 715 -20.54 31.71 -14.56
N CYS A 716 -21.37 32.75 -14.33
CA CYS A 716 -21.24 33.57 -13.14
C CYS A 716 -21.64 32.77 -11.88
N VAL A 717 -20.90 33.00 -10.78
CA VAL A 717 -21.14 32.40 -9.47
C VAL A 717 -21.37 33.51 -8.44
N PHE A 718 -22.35 33.32 -7.56
CA PHE A 718 -22.75 34.24 -6.51
C PHE A 718 -22.50 33.62 -5.13
N GLY A 719 -21.76 34.30 -4.27
CA GLY A 719 -21.48 33.86 -2.90
C GLY A 719 -20.38 34.68 -2.24
N ALA A 720 -20.15 34.45 -0.95
CA ALA A 720 -19.06 35.08 -0.19
C ALA A 720 -17.67 34.65 -0.69
N LEU A 721 -16.63 35.46 -0.48
CA LEU A 721 -15.25 35.11 -0.85
C LEU A 721 -14.32 35.12 0.36
N ASP A 722 -13.55 34.04 0.49
CA ASP A 722 -12.55 33.90 1.55
C ASP A 722 -11.28 34.67 1.21
N ILE A 723 -10.85 35.60 2.08
CA ILE A 723 -9.57 36.32 1.92
C ILE A 723 -8.47 35.53 2.64
N ALA A 724 -7.98 34.46 2.01
CA ALA A 724 -6.87 33.68 2.56
C ALA A 724 -5.51 34.29 2.17
N LYS A 725 -4.75 34.79 3.16
CA LYS A 725 -3.38 35.33 2.99
C LYS A 725 -2.48 34.32 2.26
N GLY A 726 -1.97 34.67 1.08
CA GLY A 726 -1.04 33.84 0.28
C GLY A 726 -1.67 32.92 -0.78
N SER A 727 -2.96 33.06 -1.09
CA SER A 727 -3.59 32.31 -2.20
C SER A 727 -3.37 33.00 -3.55
N PRO A 728 -3.12 32.27 -4.65
CA PRO A 728 -2.99 32.87 -5.99
C PRO A 728 -4.29 33.61 -6.40
N PRO A 729 -4.21 34.76 -7.09
CA PRO A 729 -5.38 35.55 -7.50
C PRO A 729 -6.37 34.80 -8.40
N ASP A 730 -5.91 33.77 -9.11
CA ASP A 730 -6.66 33.08 -10.15
C ASP A 730 -7.67 32.03 -9.60
N TYR A 731 -7.62 31.72 -8.31
CA TYR A 731 -8.48 30.70 -7.68
C TYR A 731 -9.31 31.29 -6.54
N TYR A 732 -10.54 31.70 -6.86
CA TYR A 732 -11.53 32.17 -5.88
C TYR A 732 -11.92 31.03 -4.93
N SER A 733 -11.63 31.19 -3.64
CA SER A 733 -12.08 30.27 -2.59
C SER A 733 -13.36 30.75 -1.92
N THR A 734 -14.32 29.85 -1.75
CA THR A 734 -15.55 30.08 -0.98
C THR A 734 -15.94 28.83 -0.20
N TRP A 735 -16.93 28.99 0.67
CA TRP A 735 -17.55 27.91 1.42
C TRP A 735 -18.99 27.62 0.97
N LEU A 736 -19.70 28.57 0.35
CA LEU A 736 -21.04 28.37 -0.20
C LEU A 736 -21.26 29.32 -1.37
N ALA A 737 -21.68 28.78 -2.51
CA ALA A 737 -22.07 29.60 -3.65
C ALA A 737 -23.13 28.93 -4.54
N ILE A 738 -23.83 29.75 -5.30
CA ILE A 738 -24.82 29.36 -6.31
C ILE A 738 -24.40 29.92 -7.68
N ASN A 739 -24.46 29.12 -8.73
CA ASN A 739 -24.24 29.62 -10.08
C ASN A 739 -25.54 30.13 -10.73
N GLU A 740 -25.41 30.86 -11.83
CA GLU A 740 -26.55 31.43 -12.56
C GLU A 740 -27.54 30.40 -13.12
N ARG A 741 -27.21 29.09 -13.11
CA ARG A 741 -28.11 27.98 -13.50
C ARG A 741 -28.76 27.29 -12.30
N GLY A 742 -28.43 27.70 -11.08
CA GLY A 742 -29.02 27.18 -9.85
C GLY A 742 -28.30 25.96 -9.24
N SER A 743 -27.10 25.61 -9.70
CA SER A 743 -26.27 24.63 -9.00
C SER A 743 -25.66 25.26 -7.76
N ILE A 744 -25.71 24.57 -6.61
CA ILE A 744 -25.20 25.07 -5.32
C ILE A 744 -24.09 24.15 -4.81
N GLY A 745 -22.91 24.71 -4.56
CA GLY A 745 -21.80 24.04 -3.91
C GLY A 745 -21.65 24.55 -2.48
N ASN A 746 -21.54 23.63 -1.52
CA ASN A 746 -21.47 23.95 -0.10
C ASN A 746 -20.40 23.09 0.59
N LEU A 747 -19.40 23.74 1.19
CA LEU A 747 -18.37 23.12 2.00
C LEU A 747 -18.75 23.20 3.47
N LEU A 748 -18.92 22.05 4.09
CA LEU A 748 -19.04 21.93 5.53
C LEU A 748 -17.62 21.95 6.12
N PHE A 749 -17.40 22.81 7.11
CA PHE A 749 -16.07 23.17 7.62
C PHE A 749 -15.26 21.96 8.14
N TYR A 750 -13.93 22.01 8.11
CA TYR A 750 -13.06 21.01 8.72
C TYR A 750 -11.79 21.67 9.25
N MET A 751 -11.44 21.53 10.52
CA MET A 751 -10.21 22.11 11.07
C MET A 751 -9.12 21.06 11.28
N GLN A 752 -7.87 21.45 11.00
CA GLN A 752 -6.67 20.66 11.27
C GLN A 752 -5.77 21.51 12.19
N PRO A 753 -5.12 20.93 13.23
CA PRO A 753 -4.10 21.65 13.97
C PRO A 753 -2.91 21.94 13.05
N SER A 754 -2.33 23.13 13.23
CA SER A 754 -1.24 23.71 12.44
C SER A 754 0.13 23.02 12.61
N SER A 755 0.19 21.69 12.75
CA SER A 755 1.46 20.96 12.94
C SER A 755 1.89 20.11 11.74
N HIS A 756 1.15 20.12 10.62
CA HIS A 756 1.55 19.43 9.39
C HIS A 756 1.38 20.36 8.19
N ILE A 757 2.44 21.09 7.82
CA ILE A 757 2.52 21.71 6.50
C ILE A 757 2.92 20.59 5.53
N ILE A 758 1.93 19.81 5.11
CA ILE A 758 1.96 19.13 3.81
C ILE A 758 1.33 20.14 2.84
N GLU A 759 1.98 20.43 1.73
CA GLU A 759 1.47 21.32 0.67
C GLU A 759 0.23 20.69 0.01
N ARG A 760 -0.93 20.79 0.66
CA ARG A 760 -2.23 20.41 0.12
C ARG A 760 -3.00 21.63 -0.35
N GLN A 761 -3.75 21.47 -1.43
CA GLN A 761 -4.56 22.53 -2.01
C GLN A 761 -5.68 22.98 -1.06
N ASN A 762 -6.07 24.25 -1.18
CA ASN A 762 -7.18 24.80 -0.40
C ASN A 762 -8.50 24.21 -0.90
N ARG A 763 -9.30 23.62 0.00
CA ARG A 763 -10.62 23.06 -0.31
C ARG A 763 -11.61 24.09 -0.85
N GLY A 764 -11.44 25.38 -0.54
CA GLY A 764 -12.33 26.44 -1.03
C GLY A 764 -12.34 26.57 -2.56
N ILE A 765 -11.31 26.05 -3.24
CA ILE A 765 -11.20 26.02 -4.71
C ILE A 765 -12.19 25.02 -5.32
N ILE A 766 -12.61 23.99 -4.58
CA ILE A 766 -13.50 22.91 -5.07
C ILE A 766 -14.80 23.49 -5.65
N ILE A 767 -15.42 24.44 -4.95
CA ILE A 767 -16.64 25.12 -5.42
C ILE A 767 -16.37 25.91 -6.70
N GLY A 768 -15.23 26.60 -6.76
CA GLY A 768 -14.79 27.34 -7.95
C GLY A 768 -14.59 26.43 -9.18
N SER A 769 -13.94 25.29 -9.00
CA SER A 769 -13.66 24.30 -10.06
C SER A 769 -14.92 23.62 -10.62
N TYR A 770 -15.98 23.54 -9.84
CA TYR A 770 -17.24 22.92 -10.26
C TYR A 770 -18.25 23.92 -10.80
N LEU A 771 -18.59 24.96 -10.02
CA LEU A 771 -19.71 25.84 -10.36
C LEU A 771 -19.45 26.73 -11.60
N ARG A 772 -18.17 27.00 -11.92
CA ARG A 772 -17.76 27.80 -13.08
C ARG A 772 -17.49 26.98 -14.34
N ASN A 773 -17.09 25.71 -14.19
CA ASN A 773 -16.59 24.93 -15.32
C ASN A 773 -17.75 24.31 -16.11
N SER A 774 -18.06 24.91 -17.26
CA SER A 774 -19.07 24.42 -18.20
C SER A 774 -18.65 23.15 -18.95
N SER A 775 -17.40 22.70 -18.83
CA SER A 775 -16.87 21.48 -19.46
C SER A 775 -17.29 20.18 -18.76
N TRP A 776 -17.79 20.24 -17.52
CA TRP A 776 -18.33 19.05 -16.86
C TRP A 776 -19.62 18.63 -17.56
N GLU A 777 -19.60 17.49 -18.25
CA GLU A 777 -20.78 16.96 -18.95
C GLU A 777 -21.94 16.62 -17.98
N SER A 778 -21.61 16.24 -16.74
CA SER A 778 -22.56 15.94 -15.65
C SER A 778 -21.93 16.19 -14.28
N VAL A 779 -22.77 16.24 -13.24
CA VAL A 779 -22.30 16.33 -11.83
C VAL A 779 -21.61 15.06 -11.40
N ASP A 780 -22.09 13.91 -11.87
CA ASP A 780 -21.47 12.61 -11.59
C ASP A 780 -20.01 12.60 -12.07
N ASN A 781 -19.71 13.17 -13.25
CA ASN A 781 -18.33 13.27 -13.76
C ASN A 781 -17.43 14.12 -12.86
N PHE A 782 -17.93 15.26 -12.37
CA PHE A 782 -17.17 16.05 -11.39
C PHE A 782 -17.02 15.31 -10.06
N MET A 783 -18.05 14.60 -9.59
CA MET A 783 -17.98 13.83 -8.35
C MET A 783 -16.99 12.68 -8.45
N ASP A 784 -16.91 12.02 -9.59
CA ASP A 784 -15.93 10.97 -9.88
C ASP A 784 -14.51 11.57 -9.92
N TYR A 785 -14.35 12.71 -10.60
CA TYR A 785 -13.07 13.43 -10.62
C TYR A 785 -12.67 13.91 -9.23
N LEU A 786 -13.57 14.58 -8.50
CA LEU A 786 -13.34 15.04 -7.15
C LEU A 786 -13.00 13.85 -6.26
N THR A 787 -13.64 12.69 -6.44
CA THR A 787 -13.30 11.46 -5.71
C THR A 787 -11.87 11.00 -6.00
N TYR A 788 -11.42 11.13 -7.24
CA TYR A 788 -10.06 10.80 -7.66
C TYR A 788 -9.01 11.76 -7.06
N VAL A 789 -9.29 13.07 -7.05
CA VAL A 789 -8.36 14.10 -6.55
C VAL A 789 -8.57 14.49 -5.08
N LYS A 790 -9.51 13.86 -4.36
CA LYS A 790 -9.93 14.31 -3.02
C LYS A 790 -8.80 14.32 -1.99
N SER A 791 -7.78 13.48 -2.18
CA SER A 791 -6.57 13.42 -1.34
C SER A 791 -5.69 14.66 -1.41
N ASP A 792 -5.80 15.41 -2.51
CA ASP A 792 -4.90 16.53 -2.83
C ASP A 792 -5.32 17.82 -2.10
N PHE A 793 -6.56 17.84 -1.60
CA PHE A 793 -7.13 18.95 -0.85
C PHE A 793 -6.97 18.75 0.67
N LYS A 794 -6.95 19.87 1.39
CA LYS A 794 -7.19 19.87 2.84
C LYS A 794 -8.52 19.19 3.14
N PRO A 795 -8.68 18.48 4.28
CA PRO A 795 -9.87 17.67 4.47
C PRO A 795 -11.16 18.49 4.39
N PHE A 796 -12.20 17.91 3.82
CA PHE A 796 -13.44 18.61 3.50
C PHE A 796 -14.64 17.67 3.48
N ASN A 797 -15.80 18.26 3.76
CA ASN A 797 -17.10 17.71 3.41
C ASN A 797 -17.73 18.63 2.38
N TYR A 798 -18.09 18.06 1.23
CA TYR A 798 -18.63 18.79 0.10
C TYR A 798 -20.03 18.30 -0.21
N VAL A 799 -20.97 19.23 -0.21
CA VAL A 799 -22.35 19.02 -0.63
C VAL A 799 -22.56 19.75 -1.95
N GLN A 800 -22.97 19.02 -2.98
CA GLN A 800 -23.44 19.60 -4.23
C GLN A 800 -24.92 19.34 -4.37
N LEU A 801 -25.67 20.41 -4.54
CA LEU A 801 -27.05 20.33 -5.00
C LEU A 801 -27.08 20.69 -6.48
N GLU A 802 -27.66 19.80 -7.28
CA GLU A 802 -28.01 20.09 -8.67
C GLU A 802 -29.52 20.05 -8.82
N MET A 803 -30.07 21.11 -9.42
CA MET A 803 -31.49 21.21 -9.76
C MET A 803 -31.76 20.65 -11.18
N SER A 804 -31.19 19.49 -11.54
CA SER A 804 -31.08 19.07 -12.96
C SER A 804 -32.39 19.05 -13.76
N LYS A 805 -32.15 19.28 -15.05
CA LYS A 805 -33.05 19.39 -16.19
C LYS A 805 -33.92 18.13 -16.35
N ILE A 806 -35.22 18.35 -16.59
CA ILE A 806 -36.24 17.36 -16.97
C ILE A 806 -36.83 16.61 -15.75
N ASN A 807 -38.10 16.90 -15.47
CA ASN A 807 -39.00 16.22 -14.52
C ASN A 807 -38.82 16.48 -13.00
N GLY A 808 -38.24 17.63 -12.59
CA GLY A 808 -38.33 18.07 -11.18
C GLY A 808 -37.55 17.21 -10.17
N LYS A 809 -36.49 16.51 -10.62
CA LYS A 809 -35.64 15.68 -9.76
C LYS A 809 -34.50 16.50 -9.18
N TYR A 810 -34.37 16.46 -7.86
CA TYR A 810 -33.27 17.08 -7.13
C TYR A 810 -32.29 16.01 -6.67
N SER A 811 -30.99 16.24 -6.94
CA SER A 811 -29.91 15.35 -6.49
C SER A 811 -28.98 16.11 -5.56
N ILE A 812 -28.84 15.62 -4.33
CA ILE A 812 -27.81 16.08 -3.39
C ILE A 812 -26.70 15.04 -3.36
N TYR A 813 -25.47 15.48 -3.59
CA TYR A 813 -24.27 14.68 -3.53
C TYR A 813 -23.46 15.08 -2.30
N TYR A 814 -23.04 14.10 -1.50
CA TYR A 814 -22.16 14.31 -0.35
C TYR A 814 -20.84 13.57 -0.55
N VAL A 815 -19.72 14.31 -0.56
CA VAL A 815 -18.35 13.79 -0.67
C VAL A 815 -17.59 14.12 0.59
N ASN A 816 -16.87 13.12 1.11
CA ASN A 816 -15.92 13.26 2.20
C ASN A 816 -14.57 12.67 1.75
N ASN A 817 -13.47 13.40 1.97
CA ASN A 817 -12.13 12.96 1.55
C ASN A 817 -11.35 12.12 2.57
N ASN A 818 -11.96 11.84 3.73
CA ASN A 818 -11.45 10.93 4.75
C ASN A 818 -12.15 9.55 4.77
N ASN A 819 -13.27 9.37 4.05
CA ASN A 819 -14.04 8.13 3.97
C ASN A 819 -13.76 7.37 2.65
N SER A 820 -13.83 6.04 2.68
CA SER A 820 -13.64 5.16 1.52
C SER A 820 -14.84 5.12 0.56
N LYS A 821 -16.02 5.62 0.97
CA LYS A 821 -17.18 5.78 0.08
C LYS A 821 -16.91 6.84 -1.01
N THR A 822 -17.36 6.58 -2.24
CA THR A 822 -17.23 7.45 -3.43
C THR A 822 -17.93 8.79 -3.19
N TYR A 823 -19.26 8.75 -3.05
CA TYR A 823 -20.12 9.84 -2.56
C TYR A 823 -21.50 9.26 -2.28
N LYS A 824 -22.32 9.96 -1.49
CA LYS A 824 -23.72 9.58 -1.24
C LYS A 824 -24.64 10.47 -2.06
N LYS A 825 -25.44 9.86 -2.95
CA LYS A 825 -26.54 10.54 -3.63
C LYS A 825 -27.82 10.42 -2.78
N LEU A 826 -28.38 11.55 -2.37
CA LEU A 826 -29.67 11.62 -1.69
C LEU A 826 -30.72 11.89 -2.76
N ASN A 827 -31.54 10.89 -3.07
CA ASN A 827 -32.61 11.01 -4.06
C ASN A 827 -33.89 11.53 -3.38
N SER A 828 -34.60 12.43 -4.06
CA SER A 828 -35.99 12.78 -3.76
C SER A 828 -36.92 11.84 -4.53
N ASN A 829 -37.88 11.21 -3.85
CA ASN A 829 -38.96 10.48 -4.52
C ASN A 829 -40.02 11.49 -4.98
N GLU A 830 -40.65 11.26 -6.14
CA GLU A 830 -41.32 12.27 -6.98
C GLU A 830 -42.60 12.95 -6.42
N ARG A 831 -42.93 12.94 -5.11
CA ARG A 831 -44.24 13.45 -4.63
C ARG A 831 -44.33 14.30 -3.35
N ASP A 832 -43.26 14.50 -2.55
CA ASP A 832 -43.37 15.18 -1.24
C ASP A 832 -42.31 16.28 -0.98
N MET A 833 -42.57 17.14 0.02
CA MET A 833 -41.61 18.10 0.59
C MET A 833 -40.53 17.35 1.40
N PHE A 834 -39.25 17.50 1.02
CA PHE A 834 -38.13 16.84 1.70
C PHE A 834 -37.28 17.84 2.49
N ILE A 835 -37.00 17.51 3.75
CA ILE A 835 -36.09 18.28 4.58
C ILE A 835 -34.86 17.45 4.92
N PHE A 836 -33.68 17.97 4.61
CA PHE A 836 -32.38 17.40 4.95
C PHE A 836 -31.70 18.27 6.01
N GLY A 837 -31.18 17.65 7.06
CA GLY A 837 -30.22 18.26 7.98
C GLY A 837 -28.88 17.58 7.75
N LEU A 838 -27.89 18.32 7.28
CA LEU A 838 -26.56 17.83 6.99
C LEU A 838 -25.56 18.51 7.91
N SER A 839 -24.58 17.76 8.39
CA SER A 839 -23.47 18.30 9.15
C SER A 839 -22.16 17.63 8.76
N ASN A 840 -21.09 18.08 9.38
CA ASN A 840 -19.73 17.61 9.20
C ASN A 840 -19.43 16.20 9.79
N SER A 841 -20.43 15.37 10.06
CA SER A 841 -20.22 14.08 10.73
C SER A 841 -20.06 12.94 9.72
N ASP A 842 -19.04 12.10 9.92
CA ASP A 842 -18.87 10.81 9.24
C ASP A 842 -19.75 9.70 9.83
N SER A 843 -20.53 10.01 10.87
CA SER A 843 -21.42 9.06 11.52
C SER A 843 -22.64 8.73 10.66
N ASP A 844 -23.04 7.45 10.66
CA ASP A 844 -24.34 7.05 10.12
C ASP A 844 -25.50 7.63 10.97
N GLU A 845 -25.23 8.05 12.21
CA GLU A 845 -26.17 8.71 13.13
C GLU A 845 -25.85 10.21 13.32
N PRO A 846 -26.69 11.16 12.88
CA PRO A 846 -26.43 12.60 13.01
C PRO A 846 -26.32 13.07 14.47
N PHE A 847 -25.56 14.15 14.73
CA PHE A 847 -25.53 14.80 16.04
C PHE A 847 -26.91 15.34 16.45
N ASN A 848 -27.19 15.38 17.75
CA ASN A 848 -28.47 15.82 18.30
C ASN A 848 -28.89 17.21 17.82
N LYS A 849 -27.93 18.11 17.64
CA LYS A 849 -28.17 19.46 17.13
C LYS A 849 -28.69 19.51 15.70
N VAL A 850 -28.29 18.53 14.87
CA VAL A 850 -28.75 18.41 13.48
C VAL A 850 -30.18 17.88 13.47
N LEU A 851 -30.46 16.89 14.31
CA LEU A 851 -31.79 16.30 14.42
C LEU A 851 -32.82 17.33 14.93
N LYS A 852 -32.51 18.00 16.04
CA LYS A 852 -33.38 19.02 16.64
C LYS A 852 -33.52 20.26 15.77
N GLY A 853 -32.42 20.78 15.23
CA GLY A 853 -32.47 21.93 14.33
C GLY A 853 -33.24 21.64 13.04
N LYS A 854 -33.17 20.40 12.53
CA LYS A 854 -33.97 19.96 11.38
C LYS A 854 -35.47 19.96 11.68
N GLU A 855 -35.86 19.50 12.88
CA GLU A 855 -37.25 19.50 13.33
C GLU A 855 -37.78 20.92 13.51
N GLU A 856 -37.01 21.80 14.14
CA GLU A 856 -37.36 23.21 14.30
C GLU A 856 -37.47 23.93 12.94
N PHE A 857 -36.52 23.70 12.03
CA PHE A 857 -36.57 24.21 10.65
C PHE A 857 -37.83 23.74 9.91
N LYS A 858 -38.20 22.47 10.07
CA LYS A 858 -39.43 21.91 9.50
C LYS A 858 -40.67 22.65 10.02
N ASN A 859 -40.75 22.85 11.33
CA ASN A 859 -41.89 23.55 11.94
C ASN A 859 -41.99 25.00 11.45
N ILE A 860 -40.86 25.70 11.28
CA ILE A 860 -40.84 27.07 10.73
C ILE A 860 -41.39 27.09 9.30
N ILE A 861 -40.98 26.15 8.45
CA ILE A 861 -41.47 26.06 7.06
C ILE A 861 -42.96 25.72 7.00
N GLU A 862 -43.42 24.78 7.83
CA GLU A 862 -44.83 24.38 7.85
C GLU A 862 -45.75 25.51 8.36
N ASN A 863 -45.28 26.30 9.34
CA ASN A 863 -46.05 27.37 9.96
C ASN A 863 -46.00 28.71 9.21
N TYR A 864 -44.92 29.02 8.49
CA TYR A 864 -44.74 30.32 7.85
C TYR A 864 -44.49 30.23 6.34
N GLY A 865 -43.86 29.15 5.87
CA GLY A 865 -43.57 28.93 4.46
C GLY A 865 -44.81 28.66 3.60
N LYS A 866 -45.87 28.06 4.18
CA LYS A 866 -47.16 27.82 3.50
C LYS A 866 -48.07 29.06 3.46
N TYR A 867 -47.94 29.98 4.43
CA TYR A 867 -48.85 31.12 4.61
C TYR A 867 -48.28 32.45 4.09
N LEU A 868 -47.21 32.41 3.28
CA LEU A 868 -46.60 33.58 2.63
C LEU A 868 -46.11 34.71 3.56
N ASN A 869 -45.92 34.46 4.86
CA ASN A 869 -45.26 35.44 5.74
C ASN A 869 -43.74 35.27 5.66
N LYS A 870 -43.19 35.66 4.50
CA LYS A 870 -41.77 35.56 4.17
C LYS A 870 -40.87 36.22 5.22
N GLN A 871 -41.18 37.45 5.63
CA GLN A 871 -40.33 38.19 6.57
C GLN A 871 -40.23 37.43 7.89
N LYS A 872 -41.37 36.99 8.44
CA LYS A 872 -41.39 36.21 9.68
C LYS A 872 -40.67 34.87 9.53
N MET A 873 -40.81 34.20 8.38
CA MET A 873 -40.08 32.97 8.09
C MET A 873 -38.56 33.20 8.09
N VAL A 874 -38.09 34.24 7.41
CA VAL A 874 -36.66 34.61 7.38
C VAL A 874 -36.16 34.89 8.80
N ASP A 875 -36.90 35.69 9.58
CA ASP A 875 -36.53 36.03 10.96
C ASP A 875 -36.43 34.79 11.85
N GLU A 876 -37.38 33.85 11.77
CA GLU A 876 -37.37 32.61 12.55
C GLU A 876 -36.25 31.64 12.12
N ILE A 877 -35.96 31.53 10.82
CA ILE A 877 -34.84 30.71 10.34
C ILE A 877 -33.50 31.28 10.84
N ILE A 878 -33.33 32.59 10.83
CA ILE A 878 -32.11 33.23 11.33
C ILE A 878 -31.98 33.03 12.84
N LYS A 879 -33.08 33.14 13.61
CA LYS A 879 -33.08 32.80 15.04
C LYS A 879 -32.65 31.36 15.29
N LEU A 880 -33.12 30.40 14.49
CA LEU A 880 -32.68 29.01 14.56
C LEU A 880 -31.18 28.87 14.30
N LEU A 881 -30.65 29.48 13.24
CA LEU A 881 -29.21 29.38 12.91
C LEU A 881 -28.33 30.03 14.00
N MET A 882 -28.85 31.03 14.70
CA MET A 882 -28.20 31.71 15.82
C MET A 882 -28.45 31.05 17.18
N ASN A 883 -29.12 29.90 17.23
CA ASN A 883 -29.55 29.25 18.46
C ASN A 883 -28.35 28.67 19.24
N LYS A 884 -28.13 29.19 20.45
CA LYS A 884 -27.09 28.74 21.39
C LYS A 884 -27.56 27.69 22.41
N ASN A 885 -28.76 27.12 22.25
CA ASN A 885 -29.24 26.06 23.13
C ASN A 885 -28.33 24.82 23.04
N GLN A 886 -27.92 24.30 24.19
CA GLN A 886 -27.02 23.16 24.28
C GLN A 886 -27.79 21.86 24.01
N ASN A 887 -27.45 21.15 22.94
CA ASN A 887 -28.04 19.85 22.62
C ASN A 887 -27.29 18.69 23.31
N TYR A 888 -26.98 18.87 24.60
CA TYR A 888 -26.17 17.98 25.44
C TYR A 888 -27.03 17.29 26.54
N PRO A 889 -26.74 16.04 26.97
CA PRO A 889 -25.67 15.15 26.47
C PRO A 889 -25.95 14.64 25.06
N ASP A 890 -24.91 14.63 24.23
CA ASP A 890 -24.93 13.98 22.92
C ASP A 890 -23.93 12.82 22.99
N THR A 891 -24.46 11.61 23.12
CA THR A 891 -23.67 10.38 23.26
C THR A 891 -22.83 10.12 22.02
N THR A 892 -23.35 10.48 20.84
CA THR A 892 -22.65 10.37 19.56
C THR A 892 -21.49 11.35 19.56
N LEU A 893 -21.72 12.63 19.83
CA LEU A 893 -20.66 13.65 19.93
C LEU A 893 -19.59 13.26 20.97
N LYS A 894 -20.00 12.80 22.15
CA LYS A 894 -19.09 12.37 23.23
C LYS A 894 -18.26 11.15 22.86
N SER A 895 -18.80 10.23 22.06
CA SER A 895 -18.05 9.07 21.56
C SER A 895 -16.97 9.46 20.54
N TYR A 896 -17.24 10.49 19.72
CA TYR A 896 -16.32 11.01 18.72
C TYR A 896 -15.26 11.95 19.33
N LEU A 897 -15.60 12.69 20.39
CA LEU A 897 -14.74 13.68 21.04
C LEU A 897 -14.43 13.31 22.50
N ASN A 898 -14.04 12.05 22.73
CA ASN A 898 -13.80 11.51 24.06
C ASN A 898 -12.66 12.19 24.87
N GLN A 899 -11.89 13.06 24.24
CA GLN A 899 -10.79 13.84 24.83
C GLN A 899 -11.14 15.32 25.08
N ALA A 900 -12.26 15.82 24.53
CA ALA A 900 -12.69 17.19 24.75
C ALA A 900 -13.29 17.34 26.15
N ASP A 901 -13.10 18.51 26.77
CA ASP A 901 -13.70 18.76 28.07
C ASP A 901 -15.23 18.95 27.96
N ASP A 902 -15.93 18.82 29.07
CA ASP A 902 -17.40 18.86 29.10
C ASP A 902 -17.96 20.25 28.70
N GLN A 903 -17.14 21.30 28.78
CA GLN A 903 -17.50 22.67 28.40
C GLN A 903 -17.40 22.86 26.88
N ASP A 904 -16.35 22.35 26.25
CA ASP A 904 -16.19 22.32 24.79
C ASP A 904 -17.27 21.46 24.14
N LEU A 905 -17.59 20.29 24.71
CA LEU A 905 -18.67 19.42 24.22
C LEU A 905 -20.03 20.14 24.24
N LYS A 906 -20.29 20.93 25.29
CA LYS A 906 -21.51 21.76 25.39
C LYS A 906 -21.53 22.84 24.32
N GLY A 907 -20.43 23.54 24.10
CA GLY A 907 -20.30 24.56 23.04
C GLY A 907 -20.52 24.00 21.62
N ILE A 908 -19.89 22.87 21.31
CA ILE A 908 -20.00 22.20 19.99
C ILE A 908 -21.43 21.68 19.73
N SER A 909 -22.16 21.33 20.80
CA SER A 909 -23.55 20.86 20.73
C SER A 909 -24.57 21.95 20.36
N GLN A 910 -24.16 23.22 20.26
CA GLN A 910 -25.04 24.32 19.85
C GLN A 910 -25.21 24.39 18.32
N VAL A 911 -26.32 24.95 17.84
CA VAL A 911 -26.52 25.20 16.39
C VAL A 911 -25.57 26.31 15.95
N SER A 912 -25.60 27.46 16.63
CA SER A 912 -24.52 28.46 16.58
C SER A 912 -23.42 28.05 17.55
N ALA A 913 -22.35 27.44 17.04
CA ALA A 913 -21.27 26.90 17.86
C ALA A 913 -20.45 28.01 18.54
N ASP A 914 -20.24 27.85 19.85
CA ASP A 914 -19.39 28.70 20.68
C ASP A 914 -18.32 27.84 21.34
N TYR A 915 -17.11 27.88 20.79
CA TYR A 915 -16.05 26.95 21.16
C TYR A 915 -15.26 27.56 22.32
N GLY A 916 -15.34 26.92 23.49
CA GLY A 916 -14.79 27.40 24.74
C GLY A 916 -13.26 27.47 24.80
N ASN A 917 -12.66 26.80 25.77
CA ASN A 917 -11.24 27.02 26.12
C ASN A 917 -10.26 26.34 25.15
N TYR A 918 -10.67 25.27 24.48
CA TYR A 918 -9.78 24.45 23.65
C TYR A 918 -9.53 25.04 22.27
N TRP A 919 -10.50 25.79 21.72
CA TRP A 919 -10.43 26.45 20.42
C TRP A 919 -10.65 27.96 20.55
N LYS A 920 -9.78 28.61 21.33
CA LYS A 920 -9.79 30.06 21.45
C LYS A 920 -9.87 30.69 20.06
N ASN A 921 -10.91 31.49 19.81
CA ASN A 921 -11.12 32.30 18.60
C ASN A 921 -11.83 31.64 17.40
N ALA A 922 -12.53 30.50 17.55
CA ALA A 922 -13.44 29.96 16.54
C ALA A 922 -14.90 30.14 16.97
N HIS A 923 -15.80 30.58 16.07
CA HIS A 923 -17.24 30.77 16.35
C HIS A 923 -18.06 30.68 15.04
N SER A 924 -19.37 30.50 15.13
CA SER A 924 -20.28 30.78 14.00
C SER A 924 -20.23 32.27 13.65
N ARG A 925 -19.91 32.60 12.39
CA ARG A 925 -19.72 34.00 11.92
C ARG A 925 -20.67 34.44 10.82
N THR A 926 -21.15 33.50 10.03
CA THR A 926 -22.03 33.77 8.90
C THR A 926 -23.17 32.77 8.92
N SER A 927 -24.38 33.28 8.77
CA SER A 927 -25.57 32.48 8.48
C SER A 927 -26.10 32.89 7.12
N THR A 928 -26.28 31.93 6.23
CA THR A 928 -26.80 32.16 4.87
C THR A 928 -28.15 31.50 4.70
N LEU A 929 -29.10 32.23 4.12
CA LEU A 929 -30.39 31.72 3.69
C LEU A 929 -30.56 31.98 2.19
N ILE A 930 -30.80 30.92 1.41
CA ILE A 930 -31.11 31.02 -0.02
C ILE A 930 -32.54 30.53 -0.23
N LEU A 931 -33.37 31.40 -0.78
CA LEU A 931 -34.73 31.09 -1.21
C LEU A 931 -34.77 31.08 -2.73
N ILE A 932 -35.34 30.04 -3.34
CA ILE A 932 -35.60 30.01 -4.77
C ILE A 932 -37.07 29.70 -4.97
N ASP A 933 -37.79 30.56 -5.68
CA ASP A 933 -39.19 30.35 -6.01
C ASP A 933 -39.37 29.52 -7.30
N HIS A 934 -40.62 29.20 -7.63
CA HIS A 934 -40.94 28.44 -8.84
C HIS A 934 -40.75 29.25 -10.14
N ASP A 935 -40.60 30.57 -10.05
CA ASP A 935 -40.33 31.48 -11.18
C ASP A 935 -38.83 31.74 -11.38
N ASP A 936 -37.98 30.94 -10.72
CA ASP A 936 -36.51 31.02 -10.74
C ASP A 936 -35.92 32.30 -10.15
N ASN A 937 -36.69 33.04 -9.33
CA ASN A 937 -36.16 34.16 -8.58
C ASN A 937 -35.43 33.65 -7.33
N VAL A 938 -34.21 34.15 -7.13
CA VAL A 938 -33.35 33.83 -5.99
C VAL A 938 -33.33 35.02 -5.04
N GLU A 939 -33.50 34.72 -3.75
CA GLU A 939 -33.29 35.65 -2.65
C GLU A 939 -32.22 35.10 -1.73
N TYR A 940 -31.11 35.81 -1.63
CA TYR A 940 -29.94 35.42 -0.86
C TYR A 940 -29.78 36.36 0.32
N PHE A 941 -29.91 35.84 1.54
CA PHE A 941 -29.70 36.57 2.78
C PHE A 941 -28.40 36.10 3.41
N GLU A 942 -27.57 37.04 3.83
CA GLU A 942 -26.30 36.80 4.49
C GLU A 942 -26.25 37.59 5.79
N TYR A 943 -26.33 36.89 6.91
CA TYR A 943 -26.22 37.46 8.24
C TYR A 943 -24.79 37.27 8.75
N ASN A 944 -24.00 38.34 8.74
CA ASN A 944 -22.58 38.31 9.03
C ASN A 944 -22.22 39.05 10.31
N MET A 945 -21.25 38.52 11.04
CA MET A 945 -20.62 39.22 12.15
C MET A 945 -19.53 40.17 11.66
N THR A 946 -19.82 41.49 11.67
CA THR A 946 -18.97 42.54 11.09
C THR A 946 -17.91 43.10 12.05
N LYS A 947 -18.11 42.97 13.38
CA LYS A 947 -17.10 43.27 14.42
C LYS A 947 -17.21 42.30 15.60
N PHE A 948 -16.06 41.89 16.13
CA PHE A 948 -15.95 41.06 17.34
C PHE A 948 -15.14 41.82 18.39
N ASP A 949 -15.82 42.42 19.35
CA ASP A 949 -15.21 42.94 20.58
C ASP A 949 -15.60 42.01 21.74
N GLN A 950 -14.74 41.89 22.76
CA GLN A 950 -14.91 40.94 23.87
C GLN A 950 -16.24 41.09 24.64
N GLU A 951 -16.95 42.21 24.46
CA GLU A 951 -18.21 42.53 25.16
C GLU A 951 -19.46 42.52 24.24
N SER A 952 -19.34 42.59 22.90
CA SER A 952 -20.48 42.42 21.99
C SER A 952 -20.09 42.15 20.53
N SER A 953 -20.84 41.28 19.86
CA SER A 953 -20.71 41.02 18.41
C SER A 953 -21.75 41.81 17.63
N LYS A 954 -21.32 42.62 16.66
CA LYS A 954 -22.24 43.33 15.75
C LYS A 954 -22.56 42.45 14.55
N TRP A 955 -23.85 42.21 14.31
CA TRP A 955 -24.34 41.44 13.18
C TRP A 955 -25.07 42.33 12.19
N GLU A 956 -24.85 42.09 10.90
CA GLU A 956 -25.49 42.84 9.81
C GLU A 956 -26.10 41.86 8.80
N MET A 957 -27.33 42.14 8.36
CA MET A 957 -28.04 41.37 7.36
C MET A 957 -27.88 42.04 5.99
N ASN A 958 -27.30 41.32 5.04
CA ASN A 958 -27.31 41.70 3.64
C ASN A 958 -28.32 40.84 2.88
N SER A 959 -29.08 41.46 1.97
CA SER A 959 -30.06 40.76 1.13
C SER A 959 -29.80 41.07 -0.33
N PHE A 960 -29.80 40.04 -1.17
CA PHE A 960 -29.58 40.13 -2.60
C PHE A 960 -30.68 39.38 -3.34
N SER A 961 -31.09 39.91 -4.50
CA SER A 961 -32.09 39.28 -5.36
C SER A 961 -31.60 39.23 -6.79
N PHE A 962 -31.72 38.08 -7.43
CA PHE A 962 -31.39 37.89 -8.84
C PHE A 962 -32.20 36.73 -9.43
N LYS A 963 -32.26 36.63 -10.76
CA LYS A 963 -33.00 35.58 -11.46
C LYS A 963 -32.05 34.55 -12.05
N LEU A 964 -32.39 33.26 -11.96
CA LEU A 964 -31.60 32.21 -12.64
C LEU A 964 -31.80 32.30 -14.15
N LYS A 965 -30.77 31.94 -14.90
CA LYS A 965 -30.81 31.89 -16.37
C LYS A 965 -31.57 30.65 -16.84
N PRO A 966 -32.40 30.79 -17.88
CA PRO A 966 -33.04 29.64 -18.50
C PRO A 966 -31.98 28.71 -19.10
N ILE A 967 -32.23 27.42 -18.93
CA ILE A 967 -31.32 26.39 -19.39
C ILE A 967 -31.53 26.17 -20.88
N TYR A 968 -30.74 26.82 -21.73
CA TYR A 968 -30.78 26.56 -23.18
C TYR A 968 -30.25 25.14 -23.50
N LYS A 969 -31.03 24.37 -24.26
CA LYS A 969 -30.56 23.12 -24.90
C LYS A 969 -29.50 23.49 -25.92
N ASN A 970 -28.27 23.00 -25.75
CA ASN A 970 -27.32 22.94 -26.87
C ASN A 970 -27.94 22.10 -27.98
N LYS A 971 -28.39 22.76 -29.05
CA LYS A 971 -28.67 22.15 -30.35
C LYS A 971 -27.33 21.73 -30.98
N SER A 972 -26.63 20.74 -30.44
CA SER A 972 -25.42 20.21 -31.09
C SER A 972 -25.09 18.77 -30.65
N SER A 973 -26.05 17.86 -30.79
CA SER A 973 -25.76 16.41 -30.87
C SER A 973 -26.97 15.57 -31.30
N SER A 974 -28.20 16.10 -31.25
CA SER A 974 -29.41 15.38 -31.67
C SER A 974 -29.63 15.30 -33.19
N ASN A 975 -28.80 15.95 -34.02
CA ASN A 975 -28.95 15.96 -35.48
C ASN A 975 -28.02 14.99 -36.24
N ARG A 976 -27.12 14.25 -35.56
CA ARG A 976 -26.30 13.22 -36.22
C ARG A 976 -26.74 11.77 -35.95
N PHE A 977 -27.47 11.52 -34.87
CA PHE A 977 -28.01 10.18 -34.59
C PHE A 977 -29.33 9.89 -35.32
N SER A 978 -30.18 10.90 -35.55
CA SER A 978 -31.45 10.73 -36.27
C SER A 978 -31.26 10.52 -37.78
N ILE A 979 -30.17 11.02 -38.37
CA ILE A 979 -29.86 10.82 -39.81
C ILE A 979 -29.25 9.43 -40.06
N PHE A 980 -28.50 8.88 -39.10
CA PHE A 980 -27.91 7.53 -39.24
C PHE A 980 -28.96 6.42 -39.06
N ILE A 981 -29.96 6.61 -38.19
CA ILE A 981 -31.06 5.65 -37.98
C ILE A 981 -32.08 5.68 -39.13
N LEU A 982 -32.26 6.82 -39.80
CA LEU A 982 -33.04 6.94 -41.03
C LEU A 982 -32.32 6.34 -42.26
N LEU A 983 -30.99 6.46 -42.37
CA LEU A 983 -30.21 5.86 -43.48
C LEU A 983 -30.07 4.34 -43.37
N VAL A 984 -30.00 3.77 -42.17
CA VAL A 984 -29.93 2.31 -41.96
C VAL A 984 -31.31 1.64 -42.16
N SER A 985 -32.40 2.40 -42.02
CA SER A 985 -33.76 1.91 -42.31
C SER A 985 -34.11 1.96 -43.81
N PHE A 986 -33.43 2.81 -44.60
CA PHE A 986 -33.61 2.88 -46.07
C PHE A 986 -32.80 1.82 -46.84
N PHE A 987 -31.67 1.34 -46.30
CA PHE A 987 -30.84 0.31 -46.97
C PHE A 987 -31.32 -1.14 -46.79
N LYS A 988 -32.35 -1.39 -45.97
CA LYS A 988 -32.96 -2.71 -45.77
C LYS A 988 -34.20 -3.00 -46.64
N ILE A 989 -34.56 -2.09 -47.55
CA ILE A 989 -35.70 -2.25 -48.48
C ILE A 989 -35.24 -2.48 -49.94
N PHE A 990 -33.95 -2.50 -50.25
CA PHE A 990 -33.46 -2.68 -51.64
C PHE A 990 -32.54 -3.89 -51.91
N ILE A 991 -32.37 -4.81 -50.95
CA ILE A 991 -31.84 -6.17 -51.20
C ILE A 991 -32.64 -7.19 -50.36
N LEU A 992 -33.94 -7.23 -50.66
CA LEU A 992 -34.80 -8.41 -50.89
C LEU A 992 -35.54 -8.11 -52.20
#